data_AF-A0A6P8NV41-F1
#
_entry.id   AF-A0A6P8NV41-F1
#
_cell.length_a   1.000
_cell.length_b   1.000
_cell.length_c   1.000
_cell.angle_alpha   90.00
_cell.angle_beta   90.00
_cell.angle_gamma   90.00
#
_symmetry.space_group_name_H-M   'P 1'
#
loop_
_entity.id
_entity.type
_entity.pdbx_description
1 polymer ?
#
loop_
_entity_poly.entity_id
_entity_poly.type
_entity_poly.pdbx_seq_one_letter_code
_entity_poly.pdbx_strand_id
1 'polypeptide(L)'
;MLDGKWKAWLWSTGMKTSLYVTTCLWLSLGCIVLLASNGYNSELVPDVECQGLEQASGEELSWAVHLQAQDGEHSQQALHKLADELAQVTGLVSRGQIGELKDHYLFSYEGRGRCQGETEAIRKAVAALFAQHDSVRWHSEQKPLKRYKRSLHFNDPKYPQQWHLNNSRRPGMDINVTGVWERNVTGRGVTVVVVDDGVEHTIQDIEPNYCPEGSYDLNSNDPDPMPHPDNENDNHHGTRCAGEIAAVPNNSFCAVGVAYGSRIAGIRVLDGPLTDSMEAIAFNKHYQINDIYSCSWGPDDDGKTVDGPHQLGKIALQHGVIAGRKGFGSIFVVASGNGGRYLDNCNYDGYANSIYTVTIGAVDEAGQMPFYAEECASMLAVTFSSGDQWMRSIVTSDWKMMKGTGCTEGHTGTSAAAPLAAGMIALMLEVRPCLTWRDVQHIIVFTATKYNDLPSDWEKNGAGFSHSHKHGFGLLSAWRLTNAAKIWDSVPYLASYVSPVLKEDHRIPLVPGRLEITWNVTAADLELTGMRTLEHVALTVTITHPRRGNLEISLYCPSGMSSLLGATRITDADPSGFQDWTFSTVRCWGENAEGTYRVIITDIGNESLEAGTLKQWQLLLYGSSWTTEEVKERQRLVEEAMGGQYLNQSYSLPCPPGMVIPEQEIYMITNNTLKTLMLFGCFAVFWSVYYMLEVYLTRKNVDFELSCGSWSKSSRRHRALEAGMVTEAVPLCGLKDGIVEEVEDEREAITSRMGAQGDWNLRRPKPHRNNGARSLQQASSSGTEICIQDLTSDLLLPTLRETQEC
;
A
#
# COMPACT_ATOMS: atom_id res chain seq x y z
N MET A 1 26.09 -28.11 -45.58
CA MET A 1 26.63 -29.41 -46.02
C MET A 1 27.23 -30.08 -44.80
N LEU A 2 26.90 -31.36 -44.57
CA LEU A 2 27.62 -32.36 -43.75
C LEU A 2 27.93 -32.04 -42.26
N ASP A 3 28.04 -33.01 -41.34
CA ASP A 3 27.27 -34.24 -41.07
C ASP A 3 27.71 -34.75 -39.67
N GLY A 4 26.97 -35.69 -39.06
CA GLY A 4 27.42 -36.44 -37.88
C GLY A 4 26.78 -35.99 -36.55
N LYS A 5 25.88 -36.69 -35.84
CA LYS A 5 25.43 -38.10 -35.67
C LYS A 5 25.81 -38.72 -34.31
N TRP A 6 24.77 -38.84 -33.47
CA TRP A 6 24.46 -39.96 -32.56
C TRP A 6 25.41 -40.38 -31.42
N LYS A 7 24.84 -40.46 -30.21
CA LYS A 7 24.82 -41.72 -29.42
C LYS A 7 23.71 -41.70 -28.35
N ALA A 8 22.89 -42.74 -28.34
CA ALA A 8 21.95 -43.06 -27.26
C ALA A 8 22.50 -44.21 -26.41
N TRP A 9 22.03 -44.36 -25.17
CA TRP A 9 22.37 -45.49 -24.30
C TRP A 9 21.16 -46.38 -24.03
N LEU A 10 21.36 -47.68 -24.21
CA LEU A 10 20.44 -48.76 -23.84
C LEU A 10 20.75 -49.23 -22.42
N TRP A 11 19.73 -49.64 -21.67
CA TRP A 11 19.85 -50.56 -20.53
C TRP A 11 18.84 -51.70 -20.68
N SER A 12 19.28 -52.92 -20.38
CA SER A 12 18.55 -54.15 -20.69
C SER A 12 17.98 -54.87 -19.46
N THR A 13 16.74 -55.32 -19.61
CA THR A 13 16.02 -56.43 -18.96
C THR A 13 16.73 -57.38 -17.97
N GLY A 14 16.05 -57.61 -16.83
CA GLY A 14 16.14 -58.76 -15.91
C GLY A 14 15.39 -58.43 -14.60
N MET A 15 14.60 -59.27 -13.93
CA MET A 15 14.36 -60.71 -14.01
C MET A 15 12.92 -61.11 -13.59
N LYS A 16 12.41 -62.17 -14.22
CA LYS A 16 11.57 -63.29 -13.69
C LYS A 16 10.40 -63.02 -12.71
N THR A 17 9.20 -63.28 -13.22
CA THR A 17 8.00 -63.73 -12.49
C THR A 17 8.15 -65.13 -11.87
N SER A 18 7.43 -65.41 -10.78
CA SER A 18 7.04 -66.79 -10.43
C SER A 18 5.64 -66.81 -9.82
N LEU A 19 4.72 -67.49 -10.51
CA LEU A 19 3.40 -67.85 -9.98
C LEU A 19 3.54 -69.07 -9.06
N TYR A 20 2.70 -69.19 -8.03
CA TYR A 20 2.42 -70.47 -7.38
C TYR A 20 0.91 -70.66 -7.25
N VAL A 21 0.41 -71.74 -7.83
CA VAL A 21 -0.95 -72.24 -7.69
C VAL A 21 -0.84 -73.67 -7.19
N THR A 22 -1.51 -73.98 -6.07
CA THR A 22 -1.76 -75.37 -5.67
C THR A 22 -3.15 -75.49 -5.07
N THR A 23 -3.90 -76.41 -5.64
CA THR A 23 -5.29 -76.77 -5.34
C THR A 23 -5.43 -77.60 -4.07
N CYS A 24 -6.59 -77.53 -3.39
CA CYS A 24 -7.15 -78.69 -2.69
C CYS A 24 -8.68 -78.66 -2.56
N LEU A 25 -9.32 -79.47 -3.40
CA LEU A 25 -10.44 -80.40 -3.16
C LEU A 25 -11.62 -80.07 -2.21
N TRP A 26 -12.80 -80.44 -2.72
CA TRP A 26 -14.11 -80.45 -2.05
C TRP A 26 -14.25 -81.53 -0.98
N LEU A 27 -15.15 -81.28 -0.02
CA LEU A 27 -15.97 -82.32 0.62
C LEU A 27 -17.35 -81.75 0.97
N SER A 28 -18.41 -82.51 0.69
CA SER A 28 -19.82 -82.15 0.89
C SER A 28 -20.49 -83.09 1.89
N LEU A 29 -21.42 -82.56 2.69
CA LEU A 29 -22.48 -83.21 3.52
C LEU A 29 -22.67 -82.36 4.80
N GLY A 30 -23.87 -82.01 5.26
CA GLY A 30 -25.21 -82.24 4.70
C GLY A 30 -26.25 -81.40 5.47
N CYS A 31 -27.46 -81.25 4.93
CA CYS A 31 -28.51 -80.43 5.54
C CYS A 31 -29.12 -81.08 6.80
N ILE A 32 -29.30 -80.29 7.86
CA ILE A 32 -30.39 -80.50 8.83
C ILE A 32 -31.16 -79.19 8.94
N VAL A 33 -32.45 -79.25 8.59
CA VAL A 33 -33.40 -78.14 8.75
C VAL A 33 -33.97 -78.21 10.17
N LEU A 34 -33.83 -77.13 10.94
CA LEU A 34 -34.64 -76.88 12.13
C LEU A 34 -35.36 -75.55 11.96
N LEU A 35 -36.68 -75.64 11.77
CA LEU A 35 -37.58 -74.50 11.77
C LEU A 35 -37.78 -74.03 13.21
N ALA A 36 -37.38 -72.79 13.50
CA ALA A 36 -37.78 -72.07 14.70
C ALA A 36 -38.14 -70.64 14.31
N SER A 37 -39.44 -70.34 14.26
CA SER A 37 -39.93 -68.98 14.14
C SER A 37 -39.71 -68.24 15.47
N ASN A 38 -39.03 -67.10 15.44
CA ASN A 38 -39.16 -66.08 16.47
C ASN A 38 -39.09 -64.70 15.80
N GLY A 39 -39.99 -63.81 16.20
CA GLY A 39 -40.12 -62.49 15.59
C GLY A 39 -38.95 -61.57 15.93
N TYR A 40 -38.53 -60.77 14.95
CA TYR A 40 -37.61 -59.66 15.17
C TYR A 40 -38.34 -58.48 15.80
N ASN A 41 -37.98 -58.11 17.02
CA ASN A 41 -38.04 -56.72 17.46
C ASN A 41 -36.64 -56.13 17.26
N SER A 42 -36.50 -55.19 16.32
CA SER A 42 -35.23 -54.52 16.01
C SER A 42 -35.16 -53.16 16.70
N GLU A 43 -34.82 -53.17 17.99
CA GLU A 43 -34.34 -51.97 18.70
C GLU A 43 -32.84 -52.14 18.98
N LEU A 44 -32.05 -51.13 18.59
CA LEU A 44 -30.62 -51.05 18.88
C LEU A 44 -30.44 -50.70 20.37
N VAL A 45 -30.36 -51.74 21.20
CA VAL A 45 -29.82 -51.81 22.58
C VAL A 45 -30.28 -50.70 23.57
N PRO A 46 -30.97 -51.04 24.69
CA PRO A 46 -31.36 -50.04 25.67
C PRO A 46 -30.16 -49.42 26.41
N ASP A 47 -30.25 -48.13 26.76
CA ASP A 47 -29.22 -47.37 27.47
C ASP A 47 -28.80 -48.02 28.81
N VAL A 48 -27.49 -48.09 29.07
CA VAL A 48 -26.90 -48.55 30.34
C VAL A 48 -25.87 -47.54 30.85
N GLU A 49 -25.89 -47.21 32.14
CA GLU A 49 -24.90 -46.30 32.74
C GLU A 49 -23.49 -46.95 32.79
N CYS A 50 -22.47 -46.27 32.24
CA CYS A 50 -21.08 -46.72 32.27
C CYS A 50 -20.49 -46.77 33.71
N GLN A 51 -20.68 -47.88 34.42
CA GLN A 51 -19.99 -48.13 35.69
C GLN A 51 -18.53 -48.56 35.44
N GLY A 52 -17.60 -47.60 35.52
CA GLY A 52 -16.17 -47.88 35.76
C GLY A 52 -15.28 -48.16 34.55
N LEU A 53 -15.67 -47.77 33.33
CA LEU A 53 -14.82 -47.82 32.13
C LEU A 53 -14.60 -46.41 31.57
N GLU A 54 -13.43 -46.18 30.95
CA GLU A 54 -13.07 -44.89 30.36
C GLU A 54 -14.09 -44.44 29.31
N GLN A 55 -14.48 -43.15 29.37
CA GLN A 55 -15.35 -42.54 28.36
C GLN A 55 -14.65 -42.54 27.00
N ALA A 56 -15.30 -43.12 25.99
CA ALA A 56 -14.81 -42.99 24.62
C ALA A 56 -14.90 -41.54 24.15
N SER A 57 -13.87 -41.06 23.46
CA SER A 57 -13.88 -39.73 22.81
C SER A 57 -15.11 -39.57 21.92
N GLY A 58 -15.75 -38.40 21.96
CA GLY A 58 -17.04 -38.12 21.31
C GLY A 58 -17.01 -38.00 19.78
N GLU A 59 -16.41 -38.96 19.08
CA GLU A 59 -16.38 -39.04 17.62
C GLU A 59 -17.74 -39.53 17.09
N GLU A 60 -18.35 -38.84 16.13
CA GLU A 60 -19.62 -39.28 15.51
C GLU A 60 -19.39 -40.55 14.66
N LEU A 61 -20.13 -41.63 14.95
CA LEU A 61 -20.11 -42.81 14.09
C LEU A 61 -20.96 -42.53 12.85
N SER A 62 -20.37 -42.73 11.67
CA SER A 62 -21.08 -42.56 10.40
C SER A 62 -20.62 -43.55 9.33
N TRP A 63 -21.47 -43.76 8.32
CA TRP A 63 -21.26 -44.70 7.22
C TRP A 63 -21.67 -44.06 5.89
N ALA A 64 -20.81 -44.20 4.88
CA ALA A 64 -21.19 -43.94 3.49
C ALA A 64 -21.81 -45.22 2.92
N VAL A 65 -22.95 -45.11 2.24
CA VAL A 65 -23.73 -46.23 1.72
C VAL A 65 -24.17 -45.92 0.30
N HIS A 66 -23.88 -46.84 -0.62
CA HIS A 66 -24.31 -46.78 -2.02
C HIS A 66 -25.61 -47.58 -2.18
N LEU A 67 -26.69 -46.89 -2.54
CA LEU A 67 -28.02 -47.46 -2.66
C LEU A 67 -28.37 -47.77 -4.12
N GLN A 68 -29.20 -48.78 -4.34
CA GLN A 68 -29.83 -49.04 -5.63
C GLN A 68 -31.33 -49.28 -5.44
N ALA A 69 -32.14 -48.60 -6.25
CA ALA A 69 -33.54 -48.94 -6.40
C ALA A 69 -33.69 -50.31 -7.08
N GLN A 70 -34.55 -51.16 -6.53
CA GLN A 70 -35.12 -52.28 -7.27
C GLN A 70 -36.25 -51.73 -8.16
N ASP A 71 -36.45 -52.33 -9.34
CA ASP A 71 -37.50 -51.99 -10.31
C ASP A 71 -37.41 -50.62 -11.02
N GLY A 72 -36.26 -50.31 -11.62
CA GLY A 72 -36.16 -49.50 -12.85
C GLY A 72 -36.41 -47.98 -12.76
N GLU A 73 -37.12 -47.49 -11.75
CA GLU A 73 -37.32 -46.06 -11.50
C GLU A 73 -36.09 -45.45 -10.81
N HIS A 74 -35.04 -45.17 -11.59
CA HIS A 74 -33.90 -44.34 -11.17
C HIS A 74 -34.28 -42.85 -11.02
N SER A 75 -35.26 -42.55 -10.17
CA SER A 75 -35.53 -41.18 -9.72
C SER A 75 -34.76 -40.87 -8.45
N GLN A 76 -34.11 -39.71 -8.40
CA GLN A 76 -33.33 -39.27 -7.23
C GLN A 76 -34.22 -39.12 -5.98
N GLN A 77 -35.51 -38.83 -6.18
CA GLN A 77 -36.52 -38.77 -5.12
C GLN A 77 -36.82 -40.15 -4.51
N ALA A 78 -36.91 -41.21 -5.33
CA ALA A 78 -37.09 -42.57 -4.82
C ALA A 78 -35.88 -43.03 -4.01
N LEU A 79 -34.65 -42.74 -4.46
CA LEU A 79 -33.42 -43.08 -3.72
C LEU A 79 -33.27 -42.29 -2.41
N HIS A 80 -33.70 -41.02 -2.38
CA HIS A 80 -33.69 -40.24 -1.14
C HIS A 80 -34.70 -40.81 -0.13
N LYS A 81 -35.92 -41.14 -0.58
CA LYS A 81 -36.94 -41.80 0.26
C LYS A 81 -36.46 -43.16 0.77
N LEU A 82 -35.79 -43.94 -0.07
CA LEU A 82 -35.18 -45.22 0.28
C LEU A 82 -34.05 -45.07 1.31
N ALA A 83 -33.26 -43.99 1.24
CA ALA A 83 -32.26 -43.68 2.25
C ALA A 83 -32.91 -43.36 3.61
N ASP A 84 -34.01 -42.62 3.62
CA ASP A 84 -34.73 -42.26 4.86
C ASP A 84 -35.50 -43.46 5.45
N GLU A 85 -36.04 -44.35 4.62
CA GLU A 85 -36.61 -45.65 5.03
C GLU A 85 -35.52 -46.55 5.63
N LEU A 86 -34.36 -46.66 4.99
CA LEU A 86 -33.22 -47.42 5.50
C LEU A 86 -32.70 -46.84 6.83
N ALA A 87 -32.72 -45.51 7.00
CA ALA A 87 -32.34 -44.85 8.24
C ALA A 87 -33.26 -45.27 9.40
N GLN A 88 -34.58 -45.28 9.17
CA GLN A 88 -35.56 -45.76 10.16
C GLN A 88 -35.35 -47.24 10.52
N VAL A 89 -35.14 -48.11 9.52
CA VAL A 89 -34.92 -49.55 9.74
C VAL A 89 -33.61 -49.82 10.50
N THR A 90 -32.58 -49.00 10.30
CA THR A 90 -31.26 -49.18 10.92
C THR A 90 -31.06 -48.42 12.22
N GLY A 91 -32.05 -47.63 12.68
CA GLY A 91 -31.89 -46.77 13.86
C GLY A 91 -30.84 -45.66 13.67
N LEU A 92 -30.61 -45.25 12.42
CA LEU A 92 -29.64 -44.23 12.04
C LEU A 92 -30.34 -42.96 11.54
N VAL A 93 -29.57 -41.89 11.39
CA VAL A 93 -30.02 -40.63 10.78
C VAL A 93 -29.42 -40.52 9.38
N SER A 94 -30.28 -40.38 8.37
CA SER A 94 -29.88 -40.01 7.00
C SER A 94 -29.40 -38.55 7.00
N ARG A 95 -28.15 -38.33 6.62
CA ARG A 95 -27.55 -36.99 6.40
C ARG A 95 -27.68 -36.54 4.94
N GLY A 96 -28.38 -37.30 4.09
CA GLY A 96 -28.55 -37.03 2.67
C GLY A 96 -27.40 -37.52 1.79
N GLN A 97 -27.39 -37.08 0.53
CA GLN A 97 -26.42 -37.49 -0.50
C GLN A 97 -25.02 -36.90 -0.21
N ILE A 98 -23.96 -37.67 -0.46
CA ILE A 98 -22.56 -37.26 -0.26
C ILE A 98 -22.12 -36.34 -1.40
N GLY A 99 -22.47 -35.06 -1.28
CA GLY A 99 -22.19 -34.06 -2.32
C GLY A 99 -22.81 -34.46 -3.66
N GLU A 100 -22.02 -34.39 -4.75
CA GLU A 100 -22.47 -34.79 -6.09
C GLU A 100 -22.30 -36.29 -6.41
N LEU A 101 -21.89 -37.11 -5.43
CA LEU A 101 -21.82 -38.57 -5.62
C LEU A 101 -23.22 -39.17 -5.72
N LYS A 102 -23.68 -39.40 -6.96
CA LYS A 102 -24.95 -40.05 -7.25
C LYS A 102 -25.10 -41.34 -6.47
N ASP A 103 -26.28 -41.55 -5.92
CA ASP A 103 -26.72 -42.78 -5.25
C ASP A 103 -25.92 -43.13 -3.96
N HIS A 104 -25.02 -42.24 -3.51
CA HIS A 104 -24.23 -42.40 -2.28
C HIS A 104 -24.77 -41.49 -1.17
N TYR A 105 -25.15 -42.08 -0.04
CA TYR A 105 -25.77 -41.40 1.10
C TYR A 105 -24.92 -41.56 2.37
N LEU A 106 -24.94 -40.56 3.23
CA LEU A 106 -24.27 -40.58 4.54
C LEU A 106 -25.30 -40.89 5.63
N PHE A 107 -24.97 -41.83 6.52
CA PHE A 107 -25.76 -42.20 7.68
C PHE A 107 -24.95 -41.96 8.96
N SER A 108 -25.58 -41.49 10.04
CA SER A 108 -24.93 -41.21 11.33
C SER A 108 -25.73 -41.77 12.51
N TYR A 109 -25.04 -42.12 13.60
CA TYR A 109 -25.64 -42.60 14.85
C TYR A 109 -25.66 -41.52 15.94
N GLU A 110 -26.84 -41.17 16.46
CA GLU A 110 -27.06 -40.05 17.40
C GLU A 110 -27.26 -40.47 18.87
N GLY A 111 -26.65 -41.57 19.33
CA GLY A 111 -26.68 -41.98 20.74
C GLY A 111 -25.78 -41.13 21.66
N ARG A 112 -26.29 -40.77 22.85
CA ARG A 112 -25.60 -39.93 23.86
C ARG A 112 -24.97 -40.76 24.99
N GLY A 113 -23.68 -40.52 25.26
CA GLY A 113 -22.91 -41.27 26.26
C GLY A 113 -22.48 -42.63 25.70
N ARG A 114 -21.19 -42.98 25.83
CA ARG A 114 -20.66 -44.22 25.23
C ARG A 114 -19.54 -44.81 26.07
N CYS A 115 -19.68 -46.08 26.42
CA CYS A 115 -18.56 -46.90 26.85
C CYS A 115 -17.88 -47.52 25.59
N GLN A 116 -16.57 -47.78 25.66
CA GLN A 116 -15.80 -48.21 24.48
C GLN A 116 -16.29 -49.54 23.86
N GLY A 117 -16.83 -50.46 24.68
CA GLY A 117 -17.35 -51.75 24.22
C GLY A 117 -18.66 -51.67 23.42
N GLU A 118 -19.52 -50.70 23.73
CA GLU A 118 -20.82 -50.51 23.05
C GLU A 118 -20.63 -50.01 21.62
N THR A 119 -19.64 -49.12 21.43
CA THR A 119 -19.26 -48.55 20.13
C THR A 119 -18.94 -49.67 19.11
N GLU A 120 -18.25 -50.72 19.56
CA GLU A 120 -17.88 -51.86 18.70
C GLU A 120 -19.05 -52.82 18.43
N ALA A 121 -20.00 -52.93 19.37
CA ALA A 121 -21.25 -53.67 19.15
C ALA A 121 -22.14 -52.97 18.10
N ILE A 122 -22.29 -51.65 18.20
CA ILE A 122 -23.05 -50.82 17.25
C ILE A 122 -22.44 -50.93 15.84
N ARG A 123 -21.11 -50.81 15.70
CA ARG A 123 -20.41 -51.00 14.40
C ARG A 123 -20.76 -52.34 13.74
N LYS A 124 -20.74 -53.42 14.51
CA LYS A 124 -21.02 -54.78 14.01
C LYS A 124 -22.50 -54.94 13.65
N ALA A 125 -23.42 -54.40 14.45
CA ALA A 125 -24.85 -54.43 14.17
C ALA A 125 -25.17 -53.66 12.88
N VAL A 126 -24.70 -52.42 12.75
CA VAL A 126 -24.91 -51.58 11.55
C VAL A 126 -24.29 -52.21 10.30
N ALA A 127 -23.06 -52.72 10.40
CA ALA A 127 -22.41 -53.42 9.28
C ALA A 127 -23.18 -54.69 8.86
N ALA A 128 -23.73 -55.45 9.82
CA ALA A 128 -24.54 -56.62 9.52
C ALA A 128 -25.89 -56.27 8.88
N LEU A 129 -26.53 -55.17 9.31
CA LEU A 129 -27.77 -54.67 8.72
C LEU A 129 -27.56 -54.20 7.27
N PHE A 130 -26.55 -53.36 7.02
CA PHE A 130 -26.24 -52.91 5.66
C PHE A 130 -25.79 -54.05 4.74
N ALA A 131 -25.10 -55.07 5.24
CA ALA A 131 -24.73 -56.24 4.44
C ALA A 131 -25.90 -57.19 4.11
N GLN A 132 -27.03 -57.08 4.81
CA GLN A 132 -28.23 -57.90 4.60
C GLN A 132 -29.35 -57.19 3.83
N HIS A 133 -29.27 -55.87 3.65
CA HIS A 133 -30.34 -55.09 3.04
C HIS A 133 -30.20 -55.04 1.51
N ASP A 134 -31.14 -55.63 0.76
CA ASP A 134 -31.02 -55.85 -0.70
C ASP A 134 -30.78 -54.57 -1.53
N SER A 135 -31.20 -53.41 -1.04
CA SER A 135 -30.96 -52.10 -1.69
C SER A 135 -29.55 -51.54 -1.47
N VAL A 136 -28.74 -52.10 -0.58
CA VAL A 136 -27.39 -51.62 -0.26
C VAL A 136 -26.37 -52.37 -1.11
N ARG A 137 -25.74 -51.69 -2.07
CA ARG A 137 -24.69 -52.28 -2.91
C ARG A 137 -23.31 -52.25 -2.29
N TRP A 138 -23.05 -51.26 -1.46
CA TRP A 138 -21.77 -51.04 -0.79
C TRP A 138 -21.96 -50.15 0.42
N HIS A 139 -21.20 -50.39 1.48
CA HIS A 139 -21.12 -49.50 2.63
C HIS A 139 -19.69 -49.45 3.19
N SER A 140 -19.33 -48.32 3.79
CA SER A 140 -18.09 -48.17 4.56
C SER A 140 -18.31 -47.25 5.76
N GLU A 141 -17.90 -47.72 6.93
CA GLU A 141 -17.68 -46.84 8.09
C GLU A 141 -16.74 -45.70 7.70
N GLN A 142 -17.12 -44.47 8.07
CA GLN A 142 -16.30 -43.28 7.89
C GLN A 142 -15.31 -43.18 9.05
N LYS A 143 -14.02 -43.15 8.73
CA LYS A 143 -12.95 -43.06 9.71
C LYS A 143 -12.32 -41.67 9.62
N PRO A 144 -12.06 -40.98 10.76
CA PRO A 144 -11.34 -39.71 10.75
C PRO A 144 -9.98 -39.85 10.07
N LEU A 145 -9.82 -39.24 8.90
CA LEU A 145 -8.58 -39.27 8.14
C LEU A 145 -7.65 -38.16 8.62
N LYS A 146 -6.62 -38.52 9.39
CA LYS A 146 -5.51 -37.62 9.72
C LYS A 146 -4.73 -37.27 8.44
N ARG A 147 -5.03 -36.10 7.87
CA ARG A 147 -4.32 -35.52 6.74
C ARG A 147 -3.46 -34.35 7.23
N TYR A 148 -2.17 -34.43 6.99
CA TYR A 148 -1.28 -33.28 7.17
C TYR A 148 -1.29 -32.44 5.90
N LYS A 149 -1.43 -31.12 6.05
CA LYS A 149 -1.22 -30.18 4.95
C LYS A 149 0.23 -30.33 4.49
N ARG A 150 0.47 -30.42 3.17
CA ARG A 150 1.85 -30.42 2.65
C ARG A 150 2.46 -29.07 2.98
N SER A 151 3.44 -29.05 3.89
CA SER A 151 4.16 -27.83 4.25
C SER A 151 4.87 -27.28 3.02
N LEU A 152 4.82 -25.97 2.84
CA LEU A 152 5.64 -25.27 1.88
C LEU A 152 7.11 -25.45 2.33
N HIS A 153 7.87 -26.23 1.56
CA HIS A 153 9.22 -26.65 1.91
C HIS A 153 10.20 -26.07 0.90
N PHE A 154 11.18 -25.37 1.44
CA PHE A 154 12.30 -24.77 0.75
C PHE A 154 13.57 -25.54 1.15
N ASN A 155 14.47 -25.79 0.20
CA ASN A 155 15.75 -26.45 0.47
C ASN A 155 16.86 -25.45 0.87
N ASP A 156 16.52 -24.17 0.94
CA ASP A 156 17.40 -23.03 1.15
C ASP A 156 17.84 -22.96 2.63
N PRO A 157 19.16 -22.99 2.93
CA PRO A 157 19.69 -23.32 4.24
C PRO A 157 19.43 -22.28 5.34
N LYS A 158 19.04 -21.05 4.99
CA LYS A 158 18.69 -19.97 5.93
C LYS A 158 17.19 -19.70 6.06
N TYR A 159 16.34 -20.32 5.24
CA TYR A 159 14.88 -20.19 5.38
C TYR A 159 14.36 -20.55 6.79
N PRO A 160 14.87 -21.58 7.51
CA PRO A 160 14.48 -21.85 8.89
C PRO A 160 14.79 -20.71 9.89
N GLN A 161 15.67 -19.78 9.53
CA GLN A 161 16.06 -18.60 10.30
C GLN A 161 15.29 -17.35 9.87
N GLN A 162 14.65 -17.33 8.69
CA GLN A 162 13.79 -16.24 8.19
C GLN A 162 12.46 -16.15 8.94
N TRP A 163 12.57 -15.80 10.22
CA TRP A 163 11.47 -15.71 11.16
C TRP A 163 10.41 -14.68 10.77
N HIS A 164 10.80 -13.62 10.06
CA HIS A 164 9.90 -12.61 9.52
C HIS A 164 8.94 -13.18 8.46
N LEU A 165 9.28 -14.31 7.80
CA LEU A 165 8.42 -15.00 6.82
C LEU A 165 7.57 -16.12 7.45
N ASN A 166 8.11 -16.80 8.47
CA ASN A 166 7.48 -17.94 9.14
C ASN A 166 8.04 -18.14 10.56
N ASN A 167 7.37 -17.61 11.58
CA ASN A 167 7.92 -17.56 12.93
C ASN A 167 7.55 -18.78 13.78
N SER A 168 8.34 -19.85 13.66
CA SER A 168 8.18 -21.07 14.47
C SER A 168 8.34 -20.88 15.99
N ARG A 169 8.98 -19.80 16.45
CA ARG A 169 9.15 -19.48 17.89
C ARG A 169 7.97 -18.70 18.46
N ARG A 170 7.36 -17.82 17.67
CA ARG A 170 6.19 -16.99 18.02
C ARG A 170 5.21 -16.98 16.84
N PRO A 171 4.35 -18.01 16.69
CA PRO A 171 3.43 -18.11 15.57
C PRO A 171 2.53 -16.86 15.46
N GLY A 172 2.45 -16.28 14.25
CA GLY A 172 1.72 -15.04 14.01
C GLY A 172 2.56 -13.76 14.16
N MET A 173 3.80 -13.85 14.64
CA MET A 173 4.78 -12.76 14.60
C MET A 173 5.67 -12.89 13.36
N ASP A 174 5.02 -12.93 12.20
CA ASP A 174 5.59 -12.95 10.85
C ASP A 174 4.64 -12.22 9.89
N ILE A 175 5.10 -11.91 8.67
CA ILE A 175 4.29 -11.17 7.68
C ILE A 175 3.11 -11.99 7.10
N ASN A 176 2.87 -13.22 7.57
CA ASN A 176 1.80 -14.11 7.13
C ASN A 176 1.79 -14.34 5.60
N VAL A 177 2.96 -14.65 5.03
CA VAL A 177 3.13 -14.85 3.58
C VAL A 177 2.92 -16.30 3.13
N THR A 178 3.10 -17.28 4.01
CA THR A 178 3.04 -18.71 3.65
C THR A 178 1.72 -19.11 2.99
N GLY A 179 0.58 -18.59 3.48
CA GLY A 179 -0.75 -18.82 2.88
C GLY A 179 -0.95 -18.18 1.49
N VAL A 180 -0.16 -17.16 1.15
CA VAL A 180 -0.12 -16.51 -0.17
C VAL A 180 0.64 -17.39 -1.17
N TRP A 181 1.85 -17.84 -0.79
CA TRP A 181 2.66 -18.75 -1.59
C TRP A 181 1.97 -20.11 -1.85
N GLU A 182 1.24 -20.65 -0.87
CA GLU A 182 0.40 -21.86 -1.05
C GLU A 182 -0.66 -21.71 -2.15
N ARG A 183 -1.05 -20.47 -2.47
CA ARG A 183 -2.00 -20.16 -3.55
C ARG A 183 -1.31 -19.84 -4.87
N ASN A 184 0.00 -20.05 -4.94
CA ASN A 184 0.85 -19.75 -6.09
C ASN A 184 0.83 -18.25 -6.44
N VAL A 185 0.76 -17.36 -5.46
CA VAL A 185 1.06 -15.92 -5.62
C VAL A 185 2.47 -15.71 -5.06
N THR A 186 3.39 -15.25 -5.89
CA THR A 186 4.83 -15.21 -5.63
C THR A 186 5.51 -13.95 -6.16
N GLY A 187 4.76 -12.99 -6.72
CA GLY A 187 5.25 -11.72 -7.26
C GLY A 187 5.47 -11.70 -8.77
N ARG A 188 5.01 -12.72 -9.50
CA ARG A 188 5.32 -12.86 -10.94
C ARG A 188 4.70 -11.76 -11.78
N GLY A 189 5.47 -11.31 -12.77
CA GLY A 189 5.06 -10.25 -13.70
C GLY A 189 5.22 -8.84 -13.13
N VAL A 190 5.77 -8.71 -11.92
CA VAL A 190 6.10 -7.45 -11.25
C VAL A 190 7.61 -7.27 -11.20
N THR A 191 8.10 -6.06 -11.46
CA THR A 191 9.52 -5.71 -11.28
C THR A 191 9.66 -4.76 -10.10
N VAL A 192 10.48 -5.12 -9.12
CA VAL A 192 10.89 -4.21 -8.04
C VAL A 192 12.29 -3.69 -8.36
N VAL A 193 12.54 -2.40 -8.15
CA VAL A 193 13.87 -1.79 -8.26
C VAL A 193 14.34 -1.33 -6.89
N VAL A 194 15.56 -1.70 -6.53
CA VAL A 194 16.26 -1.23 -5.34
C VAL A 194 17.11 -0.02 -5.76
N VAL A 195 16.83 1.15 -5.18
CA VAL A 195 17.53 2.40 -5.47
C VAL A 195 18.49 2.66 -4.31
N ASP A 196 19.77 2.34 -4.47
CA ASP A 196 20.68 2.16 -3.33
C ASP A 196 22.18 2.23 -3.74
N ASP A 197 23.07 1.57 -3.00
CA ASP A 197 24.52 1.43 -3.28
C ASP A 197 24.87 0.49 -4.45
N GLY A 198 23.96 -0.40 -4.82
CA GLY A 198 24.09 -1.36 -5.91
C GLY A 198 23.42 -2.70 -5.62
N VAL A 199 23.39 -3.59 -6.61
CA VAL A 199 22.85 -4.95 -6.46
C VAL A 199 23.81 -5.94 -7.12
N GLU A 200 24.40 -6.86 -6.34
CA GLU A 200 25.23 -7.94 -6.87
C GLU A 200 24.35 -8.93 -7.63
N HIS A 201 24.01 -8.60 -8.88
CA HIS A 201 23.08 -9.39 -9.68
C HIS A 201 23.61 -10.78 -10.05
N THR A 202 24.92 -11.02 -9.91
CA THR A 202 25.55 -12.32 -10.16
C THR A 202 25.46 -13.31 -8.99
N ILE A 203 24.84 -12.95 -7.85
CA ILE A 203 24.67 -13.90 -6.75
C ILE A 203 23.54 -14.90 -7.06
N GLN A 204 23.69 -16.15 -6.60
CA GLN A 204 22.78 -17.26 -6.90
C GLN A 204 21.31 -17.03 -6.48
N ASP A 205 21.07 -16.18 -5.48
CA ASP A 205 19.73 -15.77 -5.05
C ASP A 205 19.10 -14.69 -5.94
N ILE A 206 19.88 -13.96 -6.75
CA ILE A 206 19.40 -12.78 -7.50
C ILE A 206 19.48 -13.02 -9.00
N GLU A 207 20.54 -13.68 -9.51
CA GLU A 207 20.81 -13.89 -10.94
C GLU A 207 19.59 -14.38 -11.74
N PRO A 208 18.83 -15.41 -11.32
CA PRO A 208 17.66 -15.88 -12.06
C PRO A 208 16.49 -14.88 -12.12
N ASN A 209 16.39 -13.96 -11.15
CA ASN A 209 15.33 -12.95 -11.05
C ASN A 209 15.76 -11.57 -11.58
N TYR A 210 17.02 -11.38 -11.94
CA TYR A 210 17.58 -10.08 -12.32
C TYR A 210 16.89 -9.43 -13.53
N CYS A 211 16.76 -8.10 -13.47
CA CYS A 211 16.14 -7.25 -14.48
C CYS A 211 17.15 -6.23 -15.03
N PRO A 212 18.00 -6.61 -16.00
CA PRO A 212 18.92 -5.67 -16.64
C PRO A 212 18.16 -4.56 -17.38
N GLU A 213 16.94 -4.80 -17.86
CA GLU A 213 16.15 -3.78 -18.57
C GLU A 213 15.57 -2.70 -17.65
N GLY A 214 15.48 -2.98 -16.34
CA GLY A 214 15.06 -2.04 -15.31
C GLY A 214 16.21 -1.39 -14.53
N SER A 215 17.44 -1.84 -14.75
CA SER A 215 18.62 -1.49 -13.94
C SER A 215 19.50 -0.42 -14.58
N TYR A 216 20.25 0.30 -13.75
CA TYR A 216 21.23 1.28 -14.20
C TYR A 216 22.22 1.67 -13.09
N ASP A 217 23.42 2.07 -13.45
CA ASP A 217 24.38 2.71 -12.55
C ASP A 217 24.47 4.21 -12.87
N LEU A 218 24.09 5.05 -11.90
CA LEU A 218 24.14 6.51 -12.01
C LEU A 218 25.47 7.09 -11.50
N ASN A 219 26.22 6.38 -10.67
CA ASN A 219 27.55 6.79 -10.21
C ASN A 219 28.60 6.59 -11.31
N SER A 220 28.52 5.49 -12.06
CA SER A 220 29.40 5.17 -13.22
C SER A 220 28.81 5.61 -14.57
N ASN A 221 27.50 5.85 -14.62
CA ASN A 221 26.72 6.19 -15.84
C ASN A 221 26.76 5.11 -16.94
N ASP A 222 26.47 3.87 -16.55
CA ASP A 222 26.40 2.70 -17.43
C ASP A 222 25.26 1.73 -16.96
N PRO A 223 24.94 0.63 -17.68
CA PRO A 223 23.79 -0.20 -17.35
C PRO A 223 24.03 -1.25 -16.26
N ASP A 224 25.24 -1.38 -15.69
CA ASP A 224 25.60 -2.45 -14.76
C ASP A 224 25.57 -1.99 -13.28
N PRO A 225 24.53 -2.29 -12.49
CA PRO A 225 24.36 -1.79 -11.12
C PRO A 225 25.21 -2.56 -10.09
N MET A 226 26.28 -3.24 -10.51
CA MET A 226 27.14 -4.01 -9.61
C MET A 226 27.75 -3.10 -8.53
N PRO A 227 27.71 -3.49 -7.25
CA PRO A 227 28.35 -2.72 -6.20
C PRO A 227 29.86 -2.67 -6.41
N HIS A 228 30.46 -1.50 -6.21
CA HIS A 228 31.90 -1.34 -6.30
C HIS A 228 32.55 -1.57 -4.92
N PRO A 229 33.57 -2.43 -4.79
CA PRO A 229 34.32 -2.55 -3.54
C PRO A 229 35.07 -1.25 -3.23
N ASP A 230 34.70 -0.59 -2.13
CA ASP A 230 35.29 0.67 -1.68
C ASP A 230 36.30 0.43 -0.53
N ASN A 231 36.76 1.50 0.13
CA ASN A 231 37.73 1.37 1.23
C ASN A 231 37.09 0.92 2.55
N GLU A 232 35.83 1.26 2.77
CA GLU A 232 35.08 1.01 4.01
C GLU A 232 34.29 -0.31 3.93
N ASN A 233 34.03 -0.81 2.70
CA ASN A 233 33.33 -2.06 2.39
C ASN A 233 31.84 -2.02 2.78
N ASP A 234 31.18 -0.90 2.50
CA ASP A 234 29.79 -0.65 2.94
C ASP A 234 28.74 -0.83 1.84
N ASN A 235 29.17 -0.98 0.58
CA ASN A 235 28.31 -1.15 -0.62
C ASN A 235 27.62 -2.53 -0.73
N HIS A 236 27.03 -2.99 0.38
CA HIS A 236 26.36 -4.28 0.56
C HIS A 236 24.85 -4.17 0.81
N HIS A 237 24.34 -2.96 0.99
CA HIS A 237 23.02 -2.64 1.50
C HIS A 237 21.91 -2.95 0.47
N GLY A 238 22.04 -2.49 -0.76
CA GLY A 238 21.08 -2.76 -1.83
C GLY A 238 21.01 -4.24 -2.21
N THR A 239 22.11 -4.98 -2.09
CA THR A 239 22.13 -6.45 -2.29
C THR A 239 21.34 -7.19 -1.21
N ARG A 240 21.37 -6.72 0.05
CA ARG A 240 20.57 -7.27 1.16
C ARG A 240 19.08 -7.00 0.97
N CYS A 241 18.72 -5.76 0.64
CA CYS A 241 17.36 -5.36 0.32
C CYS A 241 16.78 -6.17 -0.86
N ALA A 242 17.57 -6.37 -1.93
CA ALA A 242 17.18 -7.16 -3.09
C ALA A 242 16.86 -8.63 -2.74
N GLY A 243 17.64 -9.23 -1.85
CA GLY A 243 17.41 -10.60 -1.36
C GLY A 243 16.10 -10.73 -0.57
N GLU A 244 15.76 -9.75 0.28
CA GLU A 244 14.50 -9.75 1.03
C GLU A 244 13.27 -9.71 0.13
N ILE A 245 13.35 -8.92 -0.95
CA ILE A 245 12.27 -8.80 -1.91
C ILE A 245 12.14 -10.09 -2.73
N ALA A 246 13.24 -10.57 -3.33
CA ALA A 246 13.18 -11.52 -4.44
C ALA A 246 14.27 -12.62 -4.47
N ALA A 247 14.88 -12.99 -3.33
CA ALA A 247 15.80 -14.14 -3.29
C ALA A 247 15.12 -15.42 -3.83
N VAL A 248 15.79 -16.06 -4.80
CA VAL A 248 15.31 -17.23 -5.55
C VAL A 248 15.21 -18.46 -4.64
N PRO A 249 14.07 -19.19 -4.65
CA PRO A 249 13.87 -20.31 -3.74
C PRO A 249 14.30 -21.64 -4.38
N ASN A 250 14.49 -22.63 -3.51
CA ASN A 250 14.87 -24.00 -3.84
C ASN A 250 16.21 -24.12 -4.60
N ASN A 251 17.08 -23.12 -4.53
CA ASN A 251 18.39 -23.11 -5.17
C ASN A 251 19.48 -23.73 -4.26
N SER A 252 19.16 -24.09 -3.01
CA SER A 252 20.07 -24.60 -1.98
C SER A 252 21.16 -23.63 -1.55
N PHE A 253 20.93 -22.35 -1.81
CA PHE A 253 21.71 -21.20 -1.39
C PHE A 253 20.81 -20.27 -0.54
N CYS A 254 21.44 -19.34 0.17
CA CYS A 254 20.90 -18.56 1.28
C CYS A 254 19.44 -18.79 1.69
N ALA A 255 18.50 -18.06 1.06
CA ALA A 255 17.27 -17.58 1.65
C ALA A 255 16.15 -17.49 0.61
N VAL A 256 14.97 -17.05 1.02
CA VAL A 256 13.80 -16.89 0.14
C VAL A 256 13.25 -15.48 0.25
N GLY A 257 13.03 -14.80 -0.86
CA GLY A 257 12.42 -13.47 -0.88
C GLY A 257 10.91 -13.51 -0.63
N VAL A 258 10.33 -12.43 -0.09
CA VAL A 258 8.87 -12.28 0.10
C VAL A 258 8.11 -12.54 -1.20
N ALA A 259 8.61 -11.97 -2.29
CA ALA A 259 8.10 -12.06 -3.65
C ALA A 259 9.15 -12.73 -4.57
N TYR A 260 9.58 -13.93 -4.18
CA TYR A 260 10.64 -14.73 -4.83
C TYR A 260 10.45 -15.06 -6.33
N GLY A 261 9.29 -14.72 -6.93
CA GLY A 261 9.03 -14.83 -8.37
C GLY A 261 8.88 -13.49 -9.09
N SER A 262 9.11 -12.37 -8.41
CA SER A 262 9.28 -11.04 -9.01
C SER A 262 10.60 -10.93 -9.75
N ARG A 263 10.67 -9.97 -10.67
CA ARG A 263 11.96 -9.50 -11.19
C ARG A 263 12.55 -8.44 -10.27
N ILE A 264 13.88 -8.39 -10.17
CA ILE A 264 14.61 -7.46 -9.31
C ILE A 264 15.62 -6.64 -10.13
N ALA A 265 15.51 -5.32 -10.06
CA ALA A 265 16.41 -4.36 -10.68
C ALA A 265 17.24 -3.62 -9.62
N GLY A 266 18.40 -3.10 -10.01
CA GLY A 266 19.22 -2.21 -9.19
C GLY A 266 19.41 -0.85 -9.87
N ILE A 267 19.24 0.23 -9.11
CA ILE A 267 19.73 1.57 -9.46
C ILE A 267 20.81 1.94 -8.46
N ARG A 268 22.08 1.86 -8.87
CA ARG A 268 23.23 2.30 -8.08
C ARG A 268 23.30 3.82 -8.15
N VAL A 269 23.13 4.48 -7.00
CA VAL A 269 23.12 5.95 -6.88
C VAL A 269 23.82 6.47 -5.62
N LEU A 270 23.87 5.68 -4.53
CA LEU A 270 24.43 6.11 -3.25
C LEU A 270 25.96 5.99 -3.15
N ASP A 271 26.60 5.24 -4.07
CA ASP A 271 28.05 4.99 -4.06
C ASP A 271 28.82 6.15 -4.74
N GLY A 272 28.63 7.35 -4.21
CA GLY A 272 29.18 8.60 -4.72
C GLY A 272 28.35 9.84 -4.36
N PRO A 273 28.73 11.03 -4.86
CA PRO A 273 28.02 12.27 -4.56
C PRO A 273 26.62 12.27 -5.20
N LEU A 274 25.58 12.31 -4.37
CA LEU A 274 24.18 12.43 -4.79
C LEU A 274 23.86 13.87 -5.21
N THR A 275 22.99 14.03 -6.21
CA THR A 275 22.51 15.34 -6.67
C THR A 275 21.02 15.25 -7.03
N ASP A 276 20.27 16.36 -6.90
CA ASP A 276 18.84 16.47 -7.27
C ASP A 276 18.54 15.92 -8.68
N SER A 277 19.46 16.08 -9.64
CA SER A 277 19.31 15.53 -10.98
C SER A 277 19.51 14.01 -11.04
N MET A 278 20.40 13.44 -10.23
CA MET A 278 20.59 11.99 -10.11
C MET A 278 19.41 11.32 -9.40
N GLU A 279 18.91 11.91 -8.31
CA GLU A 279 17.68 11.48 -7.63
C GLU A 279 16.48 11.48 -8.59
N ALA A 280 16.31 12.58 -9.34
CA ALA A 280 15.23 12.72 -10.30
C ALA A 280 15.30 11.70 -11.44
N ILE A 281 16.51 11.34 -11.87
CA ILE A 281 16.72 10.23 -12.81
C ILE A 281 16.42 8.90 -12.13
N ALA A 282 16.89 8.65 -10.91
CA ALA A 282 16.68 7.40 -10.19
C ALA A 282 15.18 7.06 -10.06
N PHE A 283 14.35 8.03 -9.66
CA PHE A 283 12.89 7.82 -9.51
C PHE A 283 12.13 7.64 -10.84
N ASN A 284 12.72 7.98 -11.99
CA ASN A 284 12.09 7.84 -13.31
C ASN A 284 12.79 6.88 -14.27
N LYS A 285 13.98 6.37 -13.92
CA LYS A 285 14.70 5.44 -14.78
C LYS A 285 13.87 4.17 -14.92
N HIS A 286 13.58 3.79 -16.17
CA HIS A 286 12.81 2.61 -16.53
C HIS A 286 11.42 2.49 -15.86
N TYR A 287 10.76 3.62 -15.55
CA TYR A 287 9.43 3.72 -14.89
C TYR A 287 8.22 3.05 -15.58
N GLN A 288 8.41 2.44 -16.76
CA GLN A 288 7.42 1.59 -17.43
C GLN A 288 7.72 0.08 -17.31
N ILE A 289 8.88 -0.27 -16.75
CA ILE A 289 9.38 -1.62 -16.49
C ILE A 289 9.39 -1.87 -14.98
N ASN A 290 9.90 -0.90 -14.21
CA ASN A 290 9.96 -0.93 -12.76
C ASN A 290 8.59 -0.52 -12.19
N ASP A 291 7.97 -1.41 -11.42
CA ASP A 291 6.66 -1.18 -10.80
C ASP A 291 6.79 -0.49 -9.43
N ILE A 292 7.71 -1.00 -8.62
CA ILE A 292 7.89 -0.64 -7.21
C ILE A 292 9.34 -0.21 -7.02
N TYR A 293 9.56 0.92 -6.39
CA TYR A 293 10.87 1.49 -6.07
C TYR A 293 11.08 1.37 -4.55
N SER A 294 12.03 0.54 -4.13
CA SER A 294 12.43 0.40 -2.72
C SER A 294 13.61 1.33 -2.45
N CYS A 295 13.41 2.34 -1.60
CA CYS A 295 14.41 3.35 -1.24
C CYS A 295 14.60 3.32 0.28
N SER A 296 15.75 2.81 0.73
CA SER A 296 16.06 2.64 2.16
C SER A 296 17.04 3.71 2.68
N TRP A 297 16.89 4.94 2.19
CA TRP A 297 17.75 6.10 2.42
C TRP A 297 16.93 7.41 2.49
N GLY A 298 17.53 8.44 3.07
CA GLY A 298 16.99 9.78 3.27
C GLY A 298 18.10 10.77 3.67
N PRO A 299 17.77 11.89 4.35
CA PRO A 299 18.74 12.78 4.98
C PRO A 299 19.50 12.12 6.14
N ASP A 300 20.44 12.84 6.75
CA ASP A 300 21.15 12.36 7.95
C ASP A 300 20.17 12.20 9.14
N ASP A 301 19.98 10.96 9.61
CA ASP A 301 19.15 10.52 10.76
C ASP A 301 19.71 11.00 12.13
N ASP A 302 20.02 12.28 12.29
CA ASP A 302 20.85 12.82 13.38
C ASP A 302 20.13 13.70 14.42
N GLY A 303 18.81 13.81 14.33
CA GLY A 303 17.97 14.61 15.22
C GLY A 303 18.06 16.12 14.97
N LYS A 304 18.70 16.59 13.90
CA LYS A 304 18.84 18.03 13.62
C LYS A 304 18.69 18.41 12.14
N THR A 305 18.92 17.48 11.22
CA THR A 305 18.77 17.72 9.78
C THR A 305 17.30 17.91 9.40
N VAL A 306 17.02 18.74 8.39
CA VAL A 306 15.70 18.92 7.79
C VAL A 306 15.92 19.11 6.30
N ASP A 307 15.68 18.06 5.53
CA ASP A 307 15.88 18.05 4.08
C ASP A 307 14.97 16.99 3.43
N GLY A 308 14.99 16.88 2.11
CA GLY A 308 14.25 15.86 1.37
C GLY A 308 14.46 16.04 -0.13
N PRO A 309 13.51 15.63 -0.98
CA PRO A 309 13.66 15.81 -2.41
C PRO A 309 13.70 17.30 -2.78
N HIS A 310 14.71 17.68 -3.55
CA HIS A 310 14.85 19.03 -4.10
C HIS A 310 13.91 19.19 -5.32
N GLN A 311 14.08 20.24 -6.13
CA GLN A 311 13.06 20.63 -7.11
C GLN A 311 12.85 19.56 -8.19
N LEU A 312 13.92 18.93 -8.69
CA LEU A 312 13.81 17.87 -9.69
C LEU A 312 13.32 16.56 -9.04
N GLY A 313 13.79 16.20 -7.84
CA GLY A 313 13.32 15.04 -7.08
C GLY A 313 11.82 15.08 -6.79
N LYS A 314 11.28 16.25 -6.41
CA LYS A 314 9.82 16.46 -6.20
C LYS A 314 9.03 16.27 -7.49
N ILE A 315 9.47 16.89 -8.59
CA ILE A 315 8.86 16.72 -9.92
C ILE A 315 8.95 15.25 -10.37
N ALA A 316 10.05 14.58 -10.04
CA ALA A 316 10.31 13.20 -10.42
C ALA A 316 9.39 12.20 -9.71
N LEU A 317 9.18 12.34 -8.39
CA LEU A 317 8.20 11.56 -7.64
C LEU A 317 6.78 11.80 -8.17
N GLN A 318 6.41 13.07 -8.40
CA GLN A 318 5.09 13.42 -8.96
C GLN A 318 4.88 12.82 -10.37
N HIS A 319 5.89 12.88 -11.23
CA HIS A 319 5.83 12.26 -12.56
C HIS A 319 5.74 10.74 -12.47
N GLY A 320 6.49 10.11 -11.55
CA GLY A 320 6.43 8.68 -11.28
C GLY A 320 5.03 8.21 -10.91
N VAL A 321 4.35 8.89 -9.98
CA VAL A 321 2.97 8.50 -9.58
C VAL A 321 1.89 8.83 -10.61
N ILE A 322 2.14 9.76 -11.55
CA ILE A 322 1.20 10.10 -12.64
C ILE A 322 1.38 9.19 -13.86
N ALA A 323 2.62 8.89 -14.23
CA ALA A 323 2.97 8.26 -15.49
C ALA A 323 3.56 6.86 -15.34
N GLY A 324 4.14 6.49 -14.20
CA GLY A 324 4.66 5.14 -13.95
C GLY A 324 3.62 4.05 -14.21
N ARG A 325 4.09 2.85 -14.56
CA ARG A 325 3.24 1.67 -14.77
C ARG A 325 2.04 1.94 -15.69
N LYS A 326 2.27 2.56 -16.86
CA LYS A 326 1.23 2.94 -17.83
C LYS A 326 0.10 3.78 -17.20
N GLY A 327 0.46 4.72 -16.33
CA GLY A 327 -0.50 5.62 -15.67
C GLY A 327 -1.23 5.05 -14.45
N PHE A 328 -0.89 3.85 -13.98
CA PHE A 328 -1.29 3.42 -12.62
C PHE A 328 -0.42 4.07 -11.53
N GLY A 329 0.75 4.59 -11.90
CA GLY A 329 1.71 5.25 -11.02
C GLY A 329 2.72 4.27 -10.43
N SER A 330 4.00 4.66 -10.47
CA SER A 330 5.07 4.00 -9.72
C SER A 330 4.75 4.02 -8.22
N ILE A 331 5.13 2.96 -7.51
CA ILE A 331 4.97 2.89 -6.05
C ILE A 331 6.35 3.06 -5.42
N PHE A 332 6.57 4.18 -4.74
CA PHE A 332 7.79 4.44 -3.98
C PHE A 332 7.58 3.95 -2.54
N VAL A 333 8.43 3.03 -2.05
CA VAL A 333 8.43 2.52 -0.68
C VAL A 333 9.67 3.05 0.01
N VAL A 334 9.48 3.75 1.14
CA VAL A 334 10.55 4.47 1.83
C VAL A 334 10.64 4.01 3.28
N ALA A 335 11.86 3.78 3.75
CA ALA A 335 12.14 3.48 5.16
C ALA A 335 11.95 4.75 6.01
N SER A 336 11.34 4.64 7.19
CA SER A 336 11.03 5.81 8.03
C SER A 336 12.22 6.38 8.84
N GLY A 337 13.46 6.22 8.40
CA GLY A 337 14.66 6.67 9.14
C GLY A 337 15.05 5.82 10.36
N ASN A 338 16.28 6.02 10.85
CA ASN A 338 16.91 5.30 11.97
C ASN A 338 17.36 6.23 13.11
N GLY A 339 16.86 7.47 13.14
CA GLY A 339 17.24 8.55 14.06
C GLY A 339 16.61 8.48 15.45
N GLY A 340 15.88 7.42 15.80
CA GLY A 340 15.17 7.30 17.08
C GLY A 340 16.06 7.47 18.33
N ARG A 341 17.35 7.08 18.25
CA ARG A 341 18.34 7.32 19.33
C ARG A 341 18.68 8.80 19.55
N TYR A 342 18.51 9.62 18.52
CA TYR A 342 18.77 11.05 18.52
C TYR A 342 17.49 11.88 18.77
N LEU A 343 16.37 11.19 19.05
CA LEU A 343 15.02 11.76 19.13
C LEU A 343 14.60 12.45 17.83
N ASP A 344 14.97 11.86 16.69
CA ASP A 344 14.49 12.32 15.38
C ASP A 344 13.05 11.87 15.09
N ASN A 345 12.46 12.44 14.05
CA ASN A 345 11.07 12.22 13.67
C ASN A 345 10.93 12.34 12.14
N CYS A 346 10.40 11.30 11.51
CA CYS A 346 10.37 11.16 10.05
C CYS A 346 9.51 12.21 9.29
N ASN A 347 8.85 13.14 9.98
CA ASN A 347 8.27 14.34 9.36
C ASN A 347 9.30 15.47 9.09
N TYR A 348 10.55 15.31 9.52
CA TYR A 348 11.69 16.16 9.13
C TYR A 348 12.45 15.63 7.90
N ASP A 349 12.18 14.40 7.48
CA ASP A 349 12.58 13.85 6.18
C ASP A 349 11.48 14.07 5.13
N GLY A 350 11.77 14.83 4.08
CA GLY A 350 10.84 15.11 2.98
C GLY A 350 10.57 13.92 2.05
N TYR A 351 11.30 12.81 2.15
CA TYR A 351 11.01 11.54 1.45
C TYR A 351 9.95 10.74 2.21
N ALA A 352 10.16 10.45 3.49
CA ALA A 352 9.19 9.79 4.37
C ALA A 352 7.89 10.61 4.57
N ASN A 353 7.98 11.94 4.53
CA ASN A 353 6.86 12.86 4.70
C ASN A 353 6.13 13.19 3.36
N SER A 354 6.48 12.53 2.25
CA SER A 354 5.88 12.77 0.94
C SER A 354 4.56 12.01 0.76
N ILE A 355 3.52 12.66 0.23
CA ILE A 355 2.26 11.95 -0.09
C ILE A 355 2.44 10.85 -1.15
N TYR A 356 3.51 10.95 -1.96
CA TYR A 356 3.81 10.05 -3.08
C TYR A 356 4.53 8.77 -2.66
N THR A 357 4.98 8.67 -1.42
CA THR A 357 5.74 7.54 -0.89
C THR A 357 4.87 6.67 0.02
N VAL A 358 5.32 5.44 0.23
CA VAL A 358 4.75 4.48 1.17
C VAL A 358 5.76 4.33 2.30
N THR A 359 5.57 5.13 3.34
CA THR A 359 6.52 5.24 4.46
C THR A 359 6.30 4.11 5.46
N ILE A 360 7.35 3.32 5.67
CA ILE A 360 7.34 2.07 6.43
C ILE A 360 8.33 2.15 7.59
N GLY A 361 7.82 2.03 8.82
CA GLY A 361 8.63 1.86 10.02
C GLY A 361 8.92 0.39 10.36
N ALA A 362 9.72 0.19 11.40
CA ALA A 362 10.15 -1.13 11.86
C ALA A 362 9.46 -1.57 13.16
N VAL A 363 9.23 -2.88 13.28
CA VAL A 363 8.98 -3.56 14.56
C VAL A 363 9.93 -4.75 14.74
N ASP A 364 10.29 -5.06 15.97
CA ASP A 364 11.12 -6.22 16.30
C ASP A 364 10.33 -7.56 16.28
N GLU A 365 10.99 -8.67 16.64
CA GLU A 365 10.34 -10.00 16.74
C GLU A 365 9.30 -10.13 17.88
N ALA A 366 9.10 -9.08 18.67
CA ALA A 366 8.04 -8.92 19.67
C ALA A 366 6.89 -8.02 19.20
N GLY A 367 7.02 -7.34 18.05
CA GLY A 367 6.07 -6.34 17.54
C GLY A 367 6.24 -4.96 18.18
N GLN A 368 7.34 -4.74 18.91
CA GLN A 368 7.65 -3.47 19.58
C GLN A 368 8.49 -2.59 18.67
N MET A 369 8.39 -1.27 18.87
CA MET A 369 9.20 -0.29 18.15
C MET A 369 10.68 -0.38 18.59
N PRO A 370 11.63 -0.66 17.67
CA PRO A 370 13.05 -0.73 18.00
C PRO A 370 13.63 0.63 18.38
N PHE A 371 14.72 0.63 19.17
CA PHE A 371 15.38 1.86 19.65
C PHE A 371 15.85 2.85 18.57
N TYR A 372 15.97 2.41 17.32
CA TYR A 372 16.44 3.21 16.20
C TYR A 372 15.29 3.75 15.34
N ALA A 373 14.12 3.11 15.35
CA ALA A 373 13.03 3.54 14.49
C ALA A 373 12.56 4.95 14.90
N GLU A 374 12.12 5.73 13.93
CA GLU A 374 11.49 7.02 14.20
C GLU A 374 9.97 6.90 14.22
N GLU A 375 9.33 7.83 14.92
CA GLU A 375 7.88 8.00 14.93
C GLU A 375 7.50 9.26 14.13
N CYS A 376 6.42 9.24 13.35
CA CYS A 376 5.88 10.43 12.69
C CYS A 376 4.41 10.25 12.26
N ALA A 377 3.73 11.36 11.98
CA ALA A 377 2.31 11.35 11.61
C ALA A 377 2.04 10.91 10.16
N SER A 378 3.07 10.91 9.30
CA SER A 378 3.01 10.48 7.88
C SER A 378 3.21 8.98 7.66
N MET A 379 3.72 8.24 8.66
CA MET A 379 3.95 6.80 8.56
C MET A 379 2.63 6.04 8.28
N LEU A 380 2.60 5.22 7.22
CA LEU A 380 1.43 4.42 6.87
C LEU A 380 1.36 3.11 7.65
N ALA A 381 2.47 2.40 7.81
CA ALA A 381 2.49 1.09 8.43
C ALA A 381 3.89 0.70 8.92
N VAL A 382 3.98 -0.45 9.59
CA VAL A 382 5.25 -1.07 9.98
C VAL A 382 5.36 -2.51 9.51
N THR A 383 6.59 -3.01 9.42
CA THR A 383 6.87 -4.44 9.26
C THR A 383 8.14 -4.84 10.03
N PHE A 384 8.43 -6.13 10.06
CA PHE A 384 9.49 -6.70 10.88
C PHE A 384 10.89 -6.24 10.46
N SER A 385 11.75 -6.01 11.46
CA SER A 385 13.19 -5.81 11.32
C SER A 385 13.89 -6.29 12.60
N SER A 386 15.17 -5.93 12.78
CA SER A 386 15.95 -6.16 14.00
C SER A 386 15.39 -5.43 15.22
N GLY A 387 15.63 -5.98 16.42
CA GLY A 387 15.39 -5.31 17.71
C GLY A 387 16.68 -5.05 18.48
N ASP A 388 16.63 -5.27 19.79
CA ASP A 388 17.81 -5.28 20.66
C ASP A 388 18.83 -6.38 20.26
N GLN A 389 20.07 -6.24 20.74
CA GLN A 389 21.20 -7.16 20.51
C GLN A 389 20.94 -8.66 20.80
N TRP A 390 19.88 -8.99 21.54
CA TRP A 390 19.48 -10.35 21.90
C TRP A 390 18.37 -10.93 21.01
N MET A 391 17.76 -10.09 20.18
CA MET A 391 16.69 -10.45 19.26
C MET A 391 17.25 -10.90 17.91
N ARG A 392 16.43 -11.62 17.14
CA ARG A 392 16.80 -12.00 15.77
C ARG A 392 16.71 -10.80 14.83
N SER A 393 17.74 -10.64 14.00
CA SER A 393 17.79 -9.69 12.89
C SER A 393 17.22 -10.29 11.60
N ILE A 394 17.21 -9.52 10.52
CA ILE A 394 16.77 -10.00 9.21
C ILE A 394 17.83 -10.89 8.56
N VAL A 395 17.33 -11.90 7.86
CA VAL A 395 18.09 -12.97 7.22
C VAL A 395 17.83 -12.89 5.72
N THR A 396 18.88 -12.61 4.95
CA THR A 396 18.79 -12.31 3.52
C THR A 396 20.12 -12.64 2.82
N SER A 397 20.13 -12.56 1.49
CA SER A 397 21.34 -12.58 0.66
C SER A 397 22.28 -11.43 1.08
N ASP A 398 23.57 -11.59 0.88
CA ASP A 398 24.57 -10.55 1.14
C ASP A 398 25.57 -10.51 -0.02
N TRP A 399 26.36 -9.46 -0.16
CA TRP A 399 27.38 -9.44 -1.21
C TRP A 399 28.49 -10.48 -0.96
N LYS A 400 29.07 -10.99 -2.04
CA LYS A 400 30.07 -12.06 -2.07
C LYS A 400 31.44 -11.57 -2.55
N MET A 401 31.49 -10.47 -3.30
CA MET A 401 32.71 -9.93 -3.92
C MET A 401 33.90 -9.82 -2.96
N MET A 402 33.67 -9.43 -1.70
CA MET A 402 34.72 -9.28 -0.67
C MET A 402 34.94 -10.54 0.20
N LYS A 403 34.81 -11.72 -0.40
CA LYS A 403 34.89 -13.05 0.27
C LYS A 403 33.75 -13.30 1.28
N GLY A 404 32.64 -12.58 1.14
CA GLY A 404 31.42 -12.86 1.88
C GLY A 404 30.91 -14.27 1.60
N THR A 405 30.10 -14.82 2.49
CA THR A 405 29.39 -16.08 2.25
C THR A 405 28.27 -15.92 1.20
N GLY A 406 27.93 -14.67 0.87
CA GLY A 406 26.76 -14.31 0.11
C GLY A 406 25.45 -14.36 0.91
N CYS A 407 25.57 -14.37 2.25
CA CYS A 407 24.48 -14.51 3.20
C CYS A 407 24.71 -13.67 4.46
N THR A 408 23.65 -13.07 4.98
CA THR A 408 23.64 -12.46 6.31
C THR A 408 22.46 -12.94 7.16
N GLU A 409 22.68 -13.03 8.47
CA GLU A 409 21.63 -13.19 9.49
C GLU A 409 21.48 -11.92 10.36
N GLY A 410 22.12 -10.83 9.92
CA GLY A 410 22.35 -9.61 10.69
C GLY A 410 22.00 -8.33 9.95
N HIS A 411 21.04 -8.33 9.03
CA HIS A 411 20.53 -7.09 8.44
C HIS A 411 19.53 -6.40 9.40
N THR A 412 19.59 -5.07 9.48
CA THR A 412 19.01 -4.26 10.56
C THR A 412 18.49 -2.93 10.05
N GLY A 413 17.73 -2.21 10.88
CA GLY A 413 17.25 -0.86 10.57
C GLY A 413 15.86 -0.83 9.94
N THR A 414 15.25 0.35 9.83
CA THR A 414 14.02 0.54 9.03
C THR A 414 14.28 0.25 7.54
N SER A 415 15.54 0.34 7.13
CA SER A 415 16.06 -0.06 5.83
C SER A 415 15.80 -1.52 5.44
N ALA A 416 15.62 -2.43 6.41
CA ALA A 416 15.18 -3.82 6.17
C ALA A 416 13.63 -3.97 6.24
N ALA A 417 12.92 -3.00 6.82
CA ALA A 417 11.45 -3.02 6.84
C ALA A 417 10.86 -2.64 5.47
N ALA A 418 11.41 -1.61 4.81
CA ALA A 418 10.92 -1.16 3.50
C ALA A 418 10.99 -2.25 2.39
N PRO A 419 12.07 -3.05 2.24
CA PRO A 419 12.14 -4.16 1.27
C PRO A 419 11.10 -5.24 1.51
N LEU A 420 10.83 -5.64 2.76
CA LEU A 420 9.76 -6.60 3.07
C LEU A 420 8.37 -6.05 2.67
N ALA A 421 8.13 -4.76 2.88
CA ALA A 421 6.91 -4.11 2.43
C ALA A 421 6.81 -4.02 0.89
N ALA A 422 7.90 -3.68 0.20
CA ALA A 422 7.97 -3.70 -1.27
C ALA A 422 7.68 -5.09 -1.84
N GLY A 423 8.24 -6.15 -1.23
CA GLY A 423 7.90 -7.54 -1.56
C GLY A 423 6.42 -7.86 -1.34
N MET A 424 5.83 -7.44 -0.22
CA MET A 424 4.39 -7.65 0.02
C MET A 424 3.51 -6.91 -0.99
N ILE A 425 3.89 -5.70 -1.42
CA ILE A 425 3.21 -4.95 -2.47
C ILE A 425 3.38 -5.65 -3.83
N ALA A 426 4.53 -6.26 -4.12
CA ALA A 426 4.70 -7.06 -5.34
C ALA A 426 3.76 -8.28 -5.39
N LEU A 427 3.50 -8.92 -4.24
CA LEU A 427 2.48 -9.96 -4.14
C LEU A 427 1.05 -9.42 -4.42
N MET A 428 0.74 -8.18 -4.01
CA MET A 428 -0.53 -7.52 -4.34
C MET A 428 -0.65 -7.25 -5.84
N LEU A 429 0.43 -6.79 -6.48
CA LEU A 429 0.44 -6.43 -7.89
C LEU A 429 0.35 -7.66 -8.81
N GLU A 430 0.89 -8.83 -8.45
CA GLU A 430 0.61 -10.06 -9.22
C GLU A 430 -0.90 -10.38 -9.23
N VAL A 431 -1.57 -10.18 -8.09
CA VAL A 431 -3.02 -10.42 -7.96
C VAL A 431 -3.84 -9.39 -8.75
N ARG A 432 -3.42 -8.12 -8.75
CA ARG A 432 -4.09 -7.04 -9.48
C ARG A 432 -3.09 -6.00 -10.03
N PRO A 433 -2.59 -6.19 -11.26
CA PRO A 433 -1.55 -5.33 -11.84
C PRO A 433 -1.97 -3.86 -12.08
N CYS A 434 -3.27 -3.56 -12.04
CA CYS A 434 -3.84 -2.23 -12.25
C CYS A 434 -4.14 -1.44 -10.97
N LEU A 435 -3.72 -1.91 -9.80
CA LEU A 435 -3.80 -1.09 -8.58
C LEU A 435 -2.98 0.19 -8.77
N THR A 436 -3.61 1.34 -8.56
CA THR A 436 -2.91 2.62 -8.58
C THR A 436 -2.01 2.79 -7.34
N TRP A 437 -1.06 3.73 -7.39
CA TRP A 437 -0.25 4.08 -6.21
C TRP A 437 -1.12 4.43 -4.98
N ARG A 438 -2.23 5.14 -5.17
CA ARG A 438 -3.24 5.42 -4.12
C ARG A 438 -4.01 4.19 -3.68
N ASP A 439 -4.39 3.30 -4.60
CA ASP A 439 -5.05 2.04 -4.22
C ASP A 439 -4.17 1.19 -3.30
N VAL A 440 -2.85 1.17 -3.51
CA VAL A 440 -1.90 0.49 -2.62
C VAL A 440 -1.89 1.13 -1.23
N GLN A 441 -1.80 2.46 -1.13
CA GLN A 441 -1.87 3.17 0.16
C GLN A 441 -3.20 2.88 0.87
N HIS A 442 -4.35 3.00 0.18
CA HIS A 442 -5.66 2.66 0.76
C HIS A 442 -5.73 1.20 1.23
N ILE A 443 -5.27 0.23 0.43
CA ILE A 443 -5.27 -1.18 0.87
C ILE A 443 -4.41 -1.35 2.14
N ILE A 444 -3.27 -0.66 2.26
CA ILE A 444 -2.48 -0.66 3.50
C ILE A 444 -3.30 -0.14 4.68
N VAL A 445 -3.91 1.05 4.58
CA VAL A 445 -4.74 1.63 5.66
C VAL A 445 -5.91 0.72 6.07
N PHE A 446 -6.57 0.08 5.10
CA PHE A 446 -7.72 -0.79 5.35
C PHE A 446 -7.34 -2.20 5.85
N THR A 447 -6.07 -2.61 5.73
CA THR A 447 -5.65 -3.98 6.06
C THR A 447 -4.59 -4.08 7.16
N ALA A 448 -3.87 -3.01 7.49
CA ALA A 448 -2.90 -3.01 8.58
C ALA A 448 -3.53 -3.51 9.90
N THR A 449 -2.77 -4.30 10.65
CA THR A 449 -3.24 -4.85 11.93
C THR A 449 -2.62 -4.10 13.10
N LYS A 450 -3.47 -3.44 13.90
CA LYS A 450 -3.07 -2.92 15.21
C LYS A 450 -2.46 -4.04 16.05
N TYR A 451 -1.26 -3.81 16.54
CA TYR A 451 -0.59 -4.66 17.52
C TYR A 451 -0.64 -4.00 18.91
N ASN A 452 -0.95 -4.78 19.94
CA ASN A 452 -1.09 -4.26 21.31
C ASN A 452 0.27 -4.22 22.01
N ASP A 453 1.05 -3.18 21.69
CA ASP A 453 2.24 -2.81 22.46
C ASP A 453 1.87 -1.83 23.60
N LEU A 454 2.49 -2.02 24.76
CA LEU A 454 2.21 -1.32 26.01
C LEU A 454 3.28 -0.25 26.28
N PRO A 455 3.56 0.60 25.28
CA PRO A 455 3.34 2.03 25.49
C PRO A 455 2.86 2.79 24.22
N SER A 456 2.17 2.13 23.28
CA SER A 456 1.78 2.77 22.01
C SER A 456 0.60 3.75 22.13
N ASP A 457 0.75 4.90 21.47
CA ASP A 457 -0.16 6.06 21.38
C ASP A 457 -1.35 5.84 20.41
N TRP A 458 -1.97 4.67 20.46
CA TRP A 458 -3.07 4.31 19.56
C TRP A 458 -4.32 5.17 19.75
N GLU A 459 -4.53 6.15 18.88
CA GLU A 459 -5.80 6.86 18.71
C GLU A 459 -6.65 6.22 17.62
N LYS A 460 -7.98 6.36 17.73
CA LYS A 460 -8.94 5.92 16.72
C LYS A 460 -9.61 7.15 16.10
N ASN A 461 -9.44 7.29 14.79
CA ASN A 461 -9.89 8.44 14.02
C ASN A 461 -11.42 8.40 13.75
N GLY A 462 -11.98 9.49 13.24
CA GLY A 462 -13.42 9.66 12.96
C GLY A 462 -13.99 8.71 11.90
N ALA A 463 -13.13 8.15 11.02
CA ALA A 463 -13.49 7.12 10.04
C ALA A 463 -13.39 5.70 10.60
N GLY A 464 -12.85 5.55 11.81
CA GLY A 464 -12.74 4.29 12.53
C GLY A 464 -11.41 3.54 12.37
N PHE A 465 -10.44 4.11 11.66
CA PHE A 465 -9.08 3.56 11.60
C PHE A 465 -8.32 3.88 12.88
N SER A 466 -7.40 3.00 13.31
CA SER A 466 -6.51 3.25 14.45
C SER A 466 -5.11 3.58 13.94
N HIS A 467 -4.48 4.61 14.51
CA HIS A 467 -3.14 5.05 14.12
C HIS A 467 -2.30 5.43 15.35
N SER A 468 -1.02 5.10 15.32
CA SER A 468 0.02 5.47 16.29
C SER A 468 1.21 6.03 15.53
N HIS A 469 1.85 7.10 16.02
CA HIS A 469 3.02 7.67 15.33
C HIS A 469 4.18 6.67 15.22
N LYS A 470 4.21 5.66 16.11
CA LYS A 470 5.21 4.58 16.21
C LYS A 470 4.95 3.38 15.30
N HIS A 471 3.69 3.13 14.97
CA HIS A 471 3.23 1.90 14.31
C HIS A 471 2.46 2.16 13.00
N GLY A 472 2.25 3.42 12.62
CA GLY A 472 1.35 3.80 11.53
C GLY A 472 -0.08 3.32 11.81
N PHE A 473 -0.76 2.83 10.77
CA PHE A 473 -2.02 2.07 10.91
C PHE A 473 -1.82 0.65 11.46
N GLY A 474 -0.56 0.18 11.55
CA GLY A 474 -0.18 -1.09 12.16
C GLY A 474 0.70 -1.98 11.29
N LEU A 475 0.82 -3.23 11.73
CA LEU A 475 1.65 -4.24 11.11
C LEU A 475 1.07 -4.68 9.76
N LEU A 476 1.90 -4.73 8.73
CA LEU A 476 1.54 -5.26 7.42
C LEU A 476 1.37 -6.79 7.45
N SER A 477 0.48 -7.30 6.60
CA SER A 477 0.25 -8.74 6.45
C SER A 477 0.02 -9.09 4.98
N ALA A 478 0.93 -9.85 4.39
CA ALA A 478 0.89 -10.28 2.99
C ALA A 478 -0.46 -10.94 2.65
N TRP A 479 -0.99 -11.76 3.56
CA TRP A 479 -2.31 -12.37 3.45
C TRP A 479 -3.46 -11.36 3.34
N ARG A 480 -3.47 -10.32 4.18
CA ARG A 480 -4.56 -9.34 4.23
C ARG A 480 -4.50 -8.42 3.01
N LEU A 481 -3.30 -7.93 2.69
CA LEU A 481 -2.97 -7.13 1.51
C LEU A 481 -3.41 -7.81 0.20
N THR A 482 -2.97 -9.06 -0.03
CA THR A 482 -3.26 -9.78 -1.28
C THR A 482 -4.72 -10.20 -1.44
N ASN A 483 -5.44 -10.50 -0.36
CA ASN A 483 -6.87 -10.84 -0.46
C ASN A 483 -7.74 -9.60 -0.62
N ALA A 484 -7.38 -8.45 -0.04
CA ALA A 484 -8.03 -7.18 -0.34
C ALA A 484 -7.85 -6.79 -1.83
N ALA A 485 -6.65 -6.92 -2.39
CA ALA A 485 -6.35 -6.61 -3.79
C ALA A 485 -7.30 -7.30 -4.79
N LYS A 486 -7.70 -8.56 -4.55
CA LYS A 486 -8.62 -9.32 -5.41
C LYS A 486 -9.97 -8.63 -5.63
N ILE A 487 -10.51 -8.02 -4.58
CA ILE A 487 -11.83 -7.37 -4.55
C ILE A 487 -11.76 -5.84 -4.70
N TRP A 488 -10.55 -5.26 -4.78
CA TRP A 488 -10.36 -3.82 -4.60
C TRP A 488 -10.76 -2.98 -5.81
N ASP A 489 -12.00 -2.50 -5.89
CA ASP A 489 -12.35 -1.49 -6.89
C ASP A 489 -11.61 -0.18 -6.64
N SER A 490 -10.95 0.34 -7.67
CA SER A 490 -10.07 1.50 -7.55
C SER A 490 -10.78 2.73 -7.01
N VAL A 491 -10.04 3.51 -6.23
CA VAL A 491 -10.57 4.73 -5.59
C VAL A 491 -10.88 5.83 -6.62
N PRO A 492 -11.78 6.79 -6.30
CA PRO A 492 -12.03 7.95 -7.16
C PRO A 492 -10.74 8.74 -7.42
N TYR A 493 -10.73 9.55 -8.48
CA TYR A 493 -9.61 10.45 -8.78
C TYR A 493 -9.24 11.31 -7.56
N LEU A 494 -7.95 11.61 -7.45
CA LEU A 494 -7.42 12.44 -6.36
C LEU A 494 -8.03 13.83 -6.44
N ALA A 495 -8.75 14.21 -5.39
CA ALA A 495 -9.21 15.56 -5.16
C ALA A 495 -8.25 16.25 -4.19
N SER A 496 -8.03 17.56 -4.38
CA SER A 496 -7.15 18.34 -3.52
C SER A 496 -7.71 19.73 -3.25
N TYR A 497 -7.64 20.17 -2.00
CA TYR A 497 -7.92 21.55 -1.59
C TYR A 497 -6.65 22.22 -1.07
N VAL A 498 -6.49 23.51 -1.33
CA VAL A 498 -5.35 24.31 -0.89
C VAL A 498 -5.89 25.65 -0.36
N SER A 499 -5.58 25.99 0.89
CA SER A 499 -5.97 27.28 1.46
C SER A 499 -5.19 28.43 0.79
N PRO A 500 -5.65 29.68 0.91
CA PRO A 500 -4.77 30.84 0.71
C PRO A 500 -3.52 30.74 1.58
N VAL A 501 -2.42 31.35 1.15
CA VAL A 501 -1.21 31.52 1.98
C VAL A 501 -1.49 32.61 3.00
N LEU A 502 -1.56 32.24 4.28
CA LEU A 502 -1.87 33.14 5.39
C LEU A 502 -0.58 33.73 5.93
N LYS A 503 -0.44 35.06 5.86
CA LYS A 503 0.75 35.81 6.30
C LYS A 503 0.39 36.62 7.53
N GLU A 504 0.82 36.16 8.71
CA GLU A 504 0.23 36.61 9.97
C GLU A 504 1.25 37.12 11.00
N ASP A 505 2.56 36.93 10.77
CA ASP A 505 3.65 37.40 11.65
C ASP A 505 3.41 37.10 13.16
N HIS A 506 2.77 35.97 13.44
CA HIS A 506 2.32 35.59 14.77
C HIS A 506 3.50 35.16 15.65
N ARG A 507 3.73 35.89 16.76
CA ARG A 507 4.72 35.50 17.78
C ARG A 507 4.30 34.19 18.44
N ILE A 508 5.22 33.23 18.50
CA ILE A 508 5.06 31.96 19.20
C ILE A 508 5.45 32.22 20.67
N PRO A 509 4.54 32.14 21.65
CA PRO A 509 4.89 32.33 23.04
C PRO A 509 5.60 31.09 23.61
N LEU A 510 6.52 31.33 24.55
CA LEU A 510 7.13 30.28 25.36
C LEU A 510 6.08 29.61 26.26
N VAL A 511 6.26 28.31 26.55
CA VAL A 511 5.48 27.60 27.59
C VAL A 511 5.44 28.38 28.91
N PRO A 512 4.29 28.46 29.62
CA PRO A 512 3.04 27.72 29.40
C PRO A 512 2.10 28.35 28.34
N GLY A 513 2.53 29.39 27.61
CA GLY A 513 1.80 29.90 26.47
C GLY A 513 1.83 28.92 25.27
N ARG A 514 0.90 29.13 24.33
CA ARG A 514 0.91 28.47 23.01
C ARG A 514 0.35 29.39 21.94
N LEU A 515 0.77 29.22 20.69
CA LEU A 515 0.11 29.81 19.53
C LEU A 515 -0.95 28.81 19.03
N GLU A 516 -2.18 29.28 18.82
CA GLU A 516 -3.30 28.47 18.34
C GLU A 516 -3.93 29.20 17.15
N ILE A 517 -3.87 28.57 15.97
CA ILE A 517 -4.39 29.10 14.70
C ILE A 517 -5.38 28.11 14.10
N THR A 518 -6.37 28.60 13.34
CA THR A 518 -7.46 27.78 12.81
C THR A 518 -7.79 28.14 11.37
N TRP A 519 -8.12 27.12 10.57
CA TRP A 519 -8.68 27.28 9.24
C TRP A 519 -9.97 26.47 9.11
N ASN A 520 -11.05 27.10 8.65
CA ASN A 520 -12.32 26.42 8.45
C ASN A 520 -12.55 26.17 6.96
N VAL A 521 -12.56 24.89 6.57
CA VAL A 521 -12.86 24.45 5.20
C VAL A 521 -14.36 24.20 5.10
N THR A 522 -15.04 24.91 4.22
CA THR A 522 -16.50 24.84 4.05
C THR A 522 -16.91 23.89 2.93
N ALA A 523 -18.16 23.43 2.92
CA ALA A 523 -18.70 22.69 1.78
C ALA A 523 -18.54 23.41 0.42
N ALA A 524 -18.57 24.75 0.39
CA ALA A 524 -18.38 25.54 -0.83
C ALA A 524 -16.93 25.50 -1.35
N ASP A 525 -15.95 25.44 -0.46
CA ASP A 525 -14.53 25.26 -0.83
C ASP A 525 -14.28 23.91 -1.52
N LEU A 526 -15.06 22.89 -1.16
CA LEU A 526 -14.92 21.52 -1.64
C LEU A 526 -15.84 21.18 -2.82
N GLU A 527 -16.82 22.03 -3.15
CA GLU A 527 -17.81 21.77 -4.20
C GLU A 527 -17.16 21.60 -5.58
N LEU A 528 -16.15 22.43 -5.91
CA LEU A 528 -15.45 22.38 -7.20
C LEU A 528 -14.69 21.07 -7.42
N THR A 529 -14.11 20.51 -6.35
CA THR A 529 -13.26 19.31 -6.40
C THR A 529 -14.06 18.03 -6.12
N GLY A 530 -15.27 18.18 -5.56
CA GLY A 530 -16.10 17.07 -5.09
C GLY A 530 -15.50 16.33 -3.89
N MET A 531 -14.47 16.88 -3.23
CA MET A 531 -13.78 16.21 -2.12
C MET A 531 -14.69 16.06 -0.92
N ARG A 532 -14.65 14.88 -0.29
CA ARG A 532 -15.48 14.54 0.87
C ARG A 532 -14.70 13.83 1.95
N THR A 533 -13.85 12.87 1.59
CA THR A 533 -13.02 12.12 2.56
C THR A 533 -11.55 12.38 2.35
N LEU A 534 -10.81 12.55 3.45
CA LEU A 534 -9.37 12.77 3.49
C LEU A 534 -8.56 11.50 3.18
N GLU A 535 -7.35 11.72 2.68
CA GLU A 535 -6.28 10.73 2.54
C GLU A 535 -5.04 11.28 3.26
N HIS A 536 -4.42 12.32 2.69
CA HIS A 536 -3.30 13.04 3.30
C HIS A 536 -3.72 14.47 3.69
N VAL A 537 -3.26 14.94 4.85
CA VAL A 537 -3.36 16.35 5.26
C VAL A 537 -1.95 16.90 5.40
N ALA A 538 -1.67 18.04 4.79
CA ALA A 538 -0.36 18.69 4.85
C ALA A 538 -0.45 20.16 5.28
N LEU A 539 0.60 20.61 5.96
CA LEU A 539 0.74 21.95 6.52
C LEU A 539 2.11 22.51 6.11
N THR A 540 2.10 23.48 5.22
CA THR A 540 3.29 24.25 4.87
C THR A 540 3.46 25.42 5.85
N VAL A 541 4.67 25.60 6.40
CA VAL A 541 4.99 26.69 7.33
C VAL A 541 6.31 27.39 6.99
N THR A 542 6.35 28.69 7.29
CA THR A 542 7.60 29.46 7.44
C THR A 542 7.64 30.00 8.85
N ILE A 543 8.63 29.60 9.64
CA ILE A 543 8.79 30.00 11.03
C ILE A 543 10.23 30.41 11.27
N THR A 544 10.46 31.63 11.74
CA THR A 544 11.78 32.08 12.21
C THR A 544 11.90 31.76 13.70
N HIS A 545 12.91 30.97 14.10
CA HIS A 545 13.15 30.59 15.49
C HIS A 545 14.67 30.52 15.76
N PRO A 546 15.21 31.05 16.87
CA PRO A 546 16.66 30.99 17.13
C PRO A 546 17.18 29.56 17.45
N ARG A 547 16.27 28.60 17.60
CA ARG A 547 16.58 27.16 17.80
C ARG A 547 15.39 26.31 17.35
N ARG A 548 15.43 25.76 16.13
CA ARG A 548 14.31 24.99 15.54
C ARG A 548 13.83 23.84 16.43
N GLY A 549 14.74 23.12 17.07
CA GLY A 549 14.43 21.95 17.90
C GLY A 549 13.55 22.17 19.13
N ASN A 550 13.37 23.42 19.57
CA ASN A 550 12.47 23.75 20.68
C ASN A 550 10.98 23.78 20.27
N LEU A 551 10.68 23.75 18.96
CA LEU A 551 9.33 23.86 18.46
C LEU A 551 8.63 22.50 18.47
N GLU A 552 7.44 22.47 19.06
CA GLU A 552 6.45 21.42 18.88
C GLU A 552 5.30 21.96 18.03
N ILE A 553 4.90 21.21 16.99
CA ILE A 553 3.83 21.59 16.07
C ILE A 553 2.82 20.44 16.02
N SER A 554 1.59 20.70 16.47
CA SER A 554 0.49 19.73 16.47
C SER A 554 -0.68 20.22 15.60
N LEU A 555 -1.20 19.35 14.74
CA LEU A 555 -2.40 19.59 13.94
C LEU A 555 -3.57 18.74 14.48
N TYR A 556 -4.77 19.32 14.47
CA TYR A 556 -6.02 18.66 14.79
C TYR A 556 -6.95 18.73 13.57
N CYS A 557 -7.42 17.58 13.13
CA CYS A 557 -8.45 17.46 12.10
C CYS A 557 -9.86 17.75 12.67
N PRO A 558 -10.88 18.01 11.84
CA PRO A 558 -12.23 18.37 12.29
C PRO A 558 -12.90 17.35 13.23
N SER A 559 -12.48 16.08 13.18
CA SER A 559 -12.90 15.00 14.09
C SER A 559 -12.39 15.15 15.53
N GLY A 560 -11.35 15.97 15.74
CA GLY A 560 -10.55 16.01 16.95
C GLY A 560 -9.30 15.12 16.93
N MET A 561 -9.09 14.30 15.88
CA MET A 561 -7.88 13.48 15.71
C MET A 561 -6.64 14.37 15.72
N SER A 562 -5.70 14.09 16.63
CA SER A 562 -4.46 14.83 16.77
C SER A 562 -3.39 14.33 15.79
N SER A 563 -2.33 15.10 15.57
CA SER A 563 -1.15 14.71 14.81
C SER A 563 0.04 15.55 15.26
N LEU A 564 1.05 14.92 15.85
CA LEU A 564 2.33 15.55 16.13
C LEU A 564 3.10 15.67 14.81
N LEU A 565 3.08 16.88 14.23
CA LEU A 565 3.67 17.14 12.92
C LEU A 565 5.17 17.41 13.02
N GLY A 566 5.58 18.26 13.95
CA GLY A 566 6.98 18.52 14.28
C GLY A 566 7.19 18.21 15.75
N ALA A 567 7.93 17.13 16.04
CA ALA A 567 8.33 16.78 17.41
C ALA A 567 9.55 17.60 17.85
N THR A 568 9.69 17.84 19.15
CA THR A 568 10.84 18.55 19.70
C THR A 568 12.11 17.73 19.53
N ARG A 569 13.19 18.33 19.01
CA ARG A 569 14.48 17.62 18.80
C ARG A 569 15.61 18.32 19.53
N ILE A 570 16.17 17.66 20.55
CA ILE A 570 17.09 18.28 21.51
C ILE A 570 18.42 18.68 20.84
N THR A 571 18.90 17.91 19.86
CA THR A 571 20.14 18.19 19.11
C THR A 571 19.98 19.29 18.05
N ASP A 572 18.76 19.61 17.63
CA ASP A 572 18.47 20.64 16.65
C ASP A 572 18.64 22.06 17.25
N ALA A 573 19.79 22.65 16.97
CA ALA A 573 20.19 24.00 17.37
C ALA A 573 20.06 25.03 16.24
N ASP A 574 19.40 24.69 15.12
CA ASP A 574 19.42 25.51 13.90
C ASP A 574 18.60 26.82 14.05
N PRO A 575 19.21 28.01 13.83
CA PRO A 575 18.52 29.29 13.93
C PRO A 575 17.78 29.71 12.65
N SER A 576 17.87 28.93 11.56
CA SER A 576 17.14 29.21 10.31
C SER A 576 15.65 28.90 10.42
N GLY A 577 15.25 28.05 11.37
CA GLY A 577 13.86 27.64 11.56
C GLY A 577 13.35 26.83 10.37
N PHE A 578 12.13 27.12 9.93
CA PHE A 578 11.48 26.47 8.78
C PHE A 578 11.27 27.48 7.65
N GLN A 579 11.68 27.13 6.44
CA GLN A 579 11.42 27.91 5.22
C GLN A 579 10.57 27.10 4.25
N ASP A 580 9.27 27.40 4.20
CA ASP A 580 8.28 26.73 3.34
C ASP A 580 8.28 25.19 3.52
N TRP A 581 8.62 24.73 4.72
CA TRP A 581 8.64 23.32 5.06
C TRP A 581 7.21 22.79 5.14
N THR A 582 6.96 21.63 4.53
CA THR A 582 5.63 21.04 4.46
C THR A 582 5.60 19.76 5.28
N PHE A 583 4.97 19.82 6.45
CA PHE A 583 4.64 18.64 7.25
C PHE A 583 3.40 17.93 6.69
N SER A 584 3.26 16.63 6.94
CA SER A 584 2.05 15.88 6.61
C SER A 584 1.60 14.91 7.70
N THR A 585 0.37 14.45 7.57
CA THR A 585 -0.24 13.41 8.40
C THR A 585 -1.21 12.57 7.59
N VAL A 586 -1.16 11.26 7.83
CA VAL A 586 -2.16 10.28 7.35
C VAL A 586 -3.18 9.92 8.44
N ARG A 587 -3.03 10.42 9.67
CA ARG A 587 -3.86 10.00 10.84
C ARG A 587 -5.36 10.22 10.63
N CYS A 588 -5.74 11.17 9.78
CA CYS A 588 -7.13 11.54 9.48
C CYS A 588 -7.70 10.84 8.23
N TRP A 589 -7.05 9.79 7.71
CA TRP A 589 -7.51 9.05 6.53
C TRP A 589 -8.96 8.57 6.65
N GLY A 590 -9.75 8.80 5.60
CA GLY A 590 -11.17 8.47 5.51
C GLY A 590 -12.12 9.41 6.25
N GLU A 591 -11.61 10.38 7.02
CA GLU A 591 -12.47 11.35 7.74
C GLU A 591 -13.11 12.37 6.80
N ASN A 592 -14.19 13.01 7.23
CA ASN A 592 -14.80 14.12 6.50
C ASN A 592 -13.82 15.29 6.36
N ALA A 593 -13.65 15.81 5.15
CA ALA A 593 -12.73 16.89 4.85
C ALA A 593 -13.25 18.29 5.23
N GLU A 594 -14.57 18.45 5.37
CA GLU A 594 -15.20 19.72 5.80
C GLU A 594 -15.04 19.93 7.31
N GLY A 595 -14.70 21.17 7.70
CA GLY A 595 -14.72 21.64 9.09
C GLY A 595 -13.47 22.45 9.49
N THR A 596 -13.36 22.70 10.78
CA THR A 596 -12.26 23.49 11.36
C THR A 596 -11.04 22.63 11.64
N TYR A 597 -9.95 22.91 10.93
CA TYR A 597 -8.61 22.44 11.24
C TYR A 597 -7.97 23.41 12.23
N ARG A 598 -7.23 22.89 13.20
CA ARG A 598 -6.51 23.69 14.18
C ARG A 598 -5.05 23.27 14.24
N VAL A 599 -4.16 24.25 14.25
CA VAL A 599 -2.73 24.04 14.49
C VAL A 599 -2.36 24.70 15.82
N ILE A 600 -1.62 23.98 16.65
CA ILE A 600 -1.03 24.46 17.90
C ILE A 600 0.48 24.42 17.73
N ILE A 601 1.15 25.54 18.04
CA ILE A 601 2.60 25.66 18.02
C ILE A 601 3.06 26.10 19.42
N THR A 602 4.01 25.35 19.99
CA THR A 602 4.57 25.59 21.33
C THR A 602 6.09 25.65 21.26
N ASP A 603 6.68 26.65 21.91
CA ASP A 603 8.12 26.74 22.14
C ASP A 603 8.42 26.22 23.55
N ILE A 604 9.08 25.06 23.63
CA ILE A 604 9.50 24.42 24.90
C ILE A 604 10.90 24.88 25.36
N GLY A 605 11.41 25.97 24.78
CA GLY A 605 12.74 26.51 25.04
C GLY A 605 12.93 27.14 26.43
N ASN A 606 13.74 28.18 26.48
CA ASN A 606 14.00 28.93 27.70
C ASN A 606 13.85 30.44 27.49
N GLU A 607 13.53 31.17 28.55
CA GLU A 607 13.31 32.63 28.51
C GLU A 607 14.54 33.45 28.05
N SER A 608 15.72 32.84 27.98
CA SER A 608 16.94 33.49 27.49
C SER A 608 17.05 33.58 25.96
N LEU A 609 16.20 32.88 25.20
CA LEU A 609 16.14 32.98 23.75
C LEU A 609 14.99 33.90 23.31
N GLU A 610 15.14 34.53 22.14
CA GLU A 610 14.03 35.28 21.54
C GLU A 610 12.93 34.32 21.09
N ALA A 611 11.68 34.68 21.39
CA ALA A 611 10.52 33.92 20.96
C ALA A 611 10.40 33.91 19.43
N GLY A 612 10.16 32.73 18.84
CA GLY A 612 10.00 32.64 17.39
C GLY A 612 8.74 33.31 16.85
N THR A 613 8.64 33.35 15.52
CA THR A 613 7.51 33.95 14.80
C THR A 613 7.09 33.08 13.63
N LEU A 614 5.81 32.71 13.58
CA LEU A 614 5.17 32.13 12.41
C LEU A 614 4.95 33.24 11.38
N LYS A 615 5.68 33.18 10.26
CA LYS A 615 5.62 34.19 9.19
C LYS A 615 4.46 33.93 8.26
N GLN A 616 4.35 32.70 7.77
CA GLN A 616 3.27 32.28 6.89
C GLN A 616 2.95 30.80 7.08
N TRP A 617 1.72 30.42 6.73
CA TRP A 617 1.28 29.03 6.71
C TRP A 617 0.22 28.78 5.63
N GLN A 618 0.07 27.52 5.23
CA GLN A 618 -0.90 27.06 4.26
C GLN A 618 -1.34 25.62 4.58
N LEU A 619 -2.65 25.36 4.50
CA LEU A 619 -3.24 24.03 4.66
C LEU A 619 -3.48 23.41 3.29
N LEU A 620 -3.06 22.17 3.10
CA LEU A 620 -3.30 21.36 1.91
C LEU A 620 -4.03 20.08 2.33
N LEU A 621 -5.10 19.75 1.63
CA LEU A 621 -5.87 18.54 1.84
C LEU A 621 -5.86 17.71 0.56
N TYR A 622 -5.66 16.41 0.69
CA TYR A 622 -5.73 15.42 -0.38
C TYR A 622 -6.76 14.37 0.00
N GLY A 623 -7.54 13.90 -0.98
CA GLY A 623 -8.64 13.00 -0.69
C GLY A 623 -9.39 12.52 -1.91
N SER A 624 -10.62 12.08 -1.69
CA SER A 624 -11.51 11.58 -2.74
C SER A 624 -12.96 12.03 -2.51
N SER A 625 -13.80 11.77 -3.51
CA SER A 625 -15.23 12.05 -3.48
C SER A 625 -16.07 10.97 -2.75
N TRP A 626 -15.43 10.02 -2.06
CA TRP A 626 -16.14 8.97 -1.33
C TRP A 626 -16.97 9.55 -0.18
N THR A 627 -18.08 8.89 0.16
CA THR A 627 -18.82 9.21 1.39
C THR A 627 -18.31 8.38 2.57
N THR A 628 -18.59 8.84 3.79
CA THR A 628 -18.29 8.11 5.03
C THR A 628 -18.96 6.73 5.07
N GLU A 629 -20.10 6.57 4.40
CA GLU A 629 -20.80 5.29 4.23
C GLU A 629 -20.06 4.37 3.26
N GLU A 630 -19.54 4.89 2.15
CA GLU A 630 -18.75 4.13 1.18
C GLU A 630 -17.43 3.64 1.79
N VAL A 631 -16.77 4.47 2.62
CA VAL A 631 -15.58 4.07 3.40
C VAL A 631 -15.91 2.92 4.35
N LYS A 632 -17.03 2.99 5.09
CA LYS A 632 -17.46 1.93 6.03
C LYS A 632 -17.86 0.64 5.33
N GLU A 633 -18.56 0.72 4.20
CA GLU A 633 -18.89 -0.47 3.41
C GLU A 633 -17.61 -1.08 2.81
N ARG A 634 -16.64 -0.27 2.39
CA ARG A 634 -15.33 -0.75 1.94
C ARG A 634 -14.54 -1.43 3.05
N GLN A 635 -14.54 -0.90 4.29
CA GLN A 635 -13.93 -1.56 5.47
C GLN A 635 -14.53 -2.96 5.64
N ARG A 636 -15.86 -3.05 5.67
CA ARG A 636 -16.59 -4.31 5.81
C ARG A 636 -16.27 -5.30 4.70
N LEU A 637 -16.31 -4.88 3.44
CA LEU A 637 -15.99 -5.74 2.29
C LEU A 637 -14.55 -6.28 2.35
N VAL A 638 -13.60 -5.46 2.77
CA VAL A 638 -12.19 -5.85 2.96
C VAL A 638 -12.04 -6.87 4.09
N GLU A 639 -12.76 -6.72 5.20
CA GLU A 639 -12.75 -7.70 6.29
C GLU A 639 -13.44 -9.03 5.90
N GLU A 640 -14.56 -8.98 5.19
CA GLU A 640 -15.22 -10.15 4.60
C GLU A 640 -14.29 -10.86 3.57
N ALA A 641 -13.46 -10.11 2.83
CA ALA A 641 -12.50 -10.67 1.87
C ALA A 641 -11.47 -11.61 2.51
N MET A 642 -11.10 -11.35 3.77
CA MET A 642 -10.14 -12.15 4.53
C MET A 642 -10.77 -13.42 5.14
N GLY A 643 -12.10 -13.48 5.24
CA GLY A 643 -12.85 -14.52 5.95
C GLY A 643 -13.05 -15.85 5.22
N GLY A 644 -12.66 -15.96 3.94
CA GLY A 644 -12.70 -17.23 3.20
C GLY A 644 -13.29 -17.17 1.80
N GLN A 645 -14.26 -16.28 1.58
CA GLN A 645 -15.12 -16.27 0.39
C GLN A 645 -14.37 -16.03 -0.93
N TYR A 646 -13.31 -15.22 -0.89
CA TYR A 646 -12.52 -14.82 -2.07
C TYR A 646 -11.15 -15.51 -2.13
N LEU A 647 -10.97 -16.61 -1.39
CA LEU A 647 -9.71 -17.35 -1.35
C LEU A 647 -9.50 -18.31 -2.53
N ASN A 648 -10.51 -18.48 -3.39
CA ASN A 648 -10.44 -19.37 -4.55
C ASN A 648 -9.58 -18.73 -5.65
N GLN A 649 -8.77 -19.53 -6.34
CA GLN A 649 -7.69 -19.03 -7.22
C GLN A 649 -8.17 -18.32 -8.50
N SER A 650 -9.47 -18.36 -8.81
CA SER A 650 -10.05 -17.83 -10.05
C SER A 650 -10.78 -16.49 -9.90
N TYR A 651 -10.72 -15.83 -8.73
CA TYR A 651 -11.40 -14.56 -8.49
C TYR A 651 -10.40 -13.40 -8.36
N SER A 652 -10.35 -12.56 -9.39
CA SER A 652 -9.91 -11.17 -9.34
C SER A 652 -10.76 -10.35 -10.30
N LEU A 653 -10.99 -9.08 -9.98
CA LEU A 653 -11.74 -8.19 -10.86
C LEU A 653 -10.87 -7.80 -12.09
N PRO A 654 -11.46 -7.67 -13.28
CA PRO A 654 -10.71 -7.39 -14.50
C PRO A 654 -10.07 -6.00 -14.46
N CYS A 655 -8.81 -5.91 -14.89
CA CYS A 655 -8.11 -4.64 -14.98
C CYS A 655 -8.53 -3.82 -16.21
N PRO A 656 -8.74 -2.50 -16.09
CA PRO A 656 -8.82 -1.62 -17.24
C PRO A 656 -7.46 -1.56 -17.96
N PRO A 657 -7.43 -1.18 -19.26
CA PRO A 657 -6.17 -0.88 -19.93
C PRO A 657 -5.51 0.35 -19.29
N GLY A 658 -4.19 0.32 -19.16
CA GLY A 658 -3.40 1.48 -18.74
C GLY A 658 -3.43 2.61 -19.78
N MET A 659 -3.04 3.81 -19.34
CA MET A 659 -2.89 4.97 -20.21
C MET A 659 -1.80 4.75 -21.26
N VAL A 660 -2.09 5.11 -22.51
CA VAL A 660 -1.06 5.26 -23.55
C VAL A 660 -0.36 6.59 -23.30
N ILE A 661 0.79 6.52 -22.64
CA ILE A 661 1.66 7.67 -22.44
C ILE A 661 2.39 7.90 -23.77
N PRO A 662 2.34 9.11 -24.36
CA PRO A 662 3.18 9.43 -25.50
C PRO A 662 4.63 9.22 -25.08
N GLU A 663 5.41 8.47 -25.86
CA GLU A 663 6.86 8.57 -25.76
C GLU A 663 7.21 10.05 -25.85
N GLN A 664 8.03 10.56 -24.93
CA GLN A 664 8.53 11.93 -25.05
C GLN A 664 9.15 12.03 -26.44
N GLU A 665 8.55 12.84 -27.32
CA GLU A 665 9.10 13.06 -28.65
C GLU A 665 10.50 13.61 -28.45
N ILE A 666 11.50 12.75 -28.67
CA ILE A 666 12.88 13.19 -28.71
C ILE A 666 12.96 14.05 -29.96
N TYR A 667 12.79 15.37 -29.77
CA TYR A 667 13.03 16.39 -30.78
C TYR A 667 14.54 16.41 -31.07
N MET A 668 15.03 15.34 -31.71
CA MET A 668 16.32 15.29 -32.35
C MET A 668 16.28 16.37 -33.42
N ILE A 669 16.85 17.53 -33.11
CA ILE A 669 17.07 18.62 -34.05
C ILE A 669 17.87 18.00 -35.20
N THR A 670 17.18 17.68 -36.29
CA THR A 670 17.80 16.91 -37.37
C THR A 670 19.00 17.69 -37.90
N ASN A 671 20.00 16.99 -38.46
CA ASN A 671 21.13 17.67 -39.10
C ASN A 671 20.71 18.72 -40.15
N ASN A 672 19.51 18.59 -40.74
CA ASN A 672 18.94 19.58 -41.66
C ASN A 672 18.35 20.78 -40.91
N THR A 673 17.68 20.56 -39.78
CA THR A 673 17.18 21.62 -38.88
C THR A 673 18.35 22.42 -38.30
N LEU A 674 19.40 21.75 -37.84
CA LEU A 674 20.61 22.40 -37.31
C LEU A 674 21.35 23.23 -38.38
N LYS A 675 21.51 22.67 -39.59
CA LYS A 675 22.06 23.43 -40.75
C LYS A 675 21.19 24.63 -41.11
N THR A 676 19.87 24.50 -41.07
CA THR A 676 18.94 25.59 -41.33
C THR A 676 19.08 26.70 -40.29
N LEU A 677 19.09 26.37 -39.00
CA LEU A 677 19.32 27.33 -37.90
C LEU A 677 20.69 28.01 -38.01
N MET A 678 21.74 27.26 -38.37
CA MET A 678 23.08 27.80 -38.60
C MET A 678 23.11 28.76 -39.79
N LEU A 679 22.43 28.44 -40.90
CA LEU A 679 22.28 29.33 -42.06
C LEU A 679 21.50 30.61 -41.70
N PHE A 680 20.44 30.51 -40.89
CA PHE A 680 19.73 31.68 -40.37
C PHE A 680 20.64 32.55 -39.47
N GLY A 681 21.48 31.93 -38.63
CA GLY A 681 22.49 32.63 -37.84
C GLY A 681 23.51 33.36 -38.72
N CYS A 682 24.06 32.70 -39.75
CA CYS A 682 24.96 33.32 -40.71
C CYS A 682 24.29 34.47 -41.48
N PHE A 683 23.01 34.31 -41.87
CA PHE A 683 22.23 35.37 -42.52
C PHE A 683 22.02 36.58 -41.59
N ALA A 684 21.65 36.35 -40.32
CA ALA A 684 21.47 37.41 -39.34
C ALA A 684 22.78 38.19 -39.07
N VAL A 685 23.93 37.49 -38.99
CA VAL A 685 25.25 38.13 -38.86
C VAL A 685 25.58 38.94 -40.12
N PHE A 686 25.38 38.39 -41.31
CA PHE A 686 25.60 39.11 -42.58
C PHE A 686 24.73 40.37 -42.68
N TRP A 687 23.44 40.26 -42.34
CA TRP A 687 22.49 41.37 -42.36
C TRP A 687 22.84 42.46 -41.33
N SER A 688 23.33 42.06 -40.16
CA SER A 688 23.83 42.99 -39.13
C SER A 688 25.08 43.76 -39.60
N VAL A 689 26.01 43.07 -40.27
CA VAL A 689 27.21 43.70 -40.87
C VAL A 689 26.83 44.63 -42.02
N TYR A 690 25.87 44.22 -42.88
CA TYR A 690 25.33 45.07 -43.95
C TYR A 690 24.75 46.37 -43.39
N TYR A 691 23.87 46.30 -42.39
CA TYR A 691 23.30 47.50 -41.78
C TYR A 691 24.34 48.39 -41.08
N MET A 692 25.34 47.80 -40.40
CA MET A 692 26.45 48.61 -39.86
C MET A 692 27.24 49.34 -40.95
N LEU A 693 27.44 48.70 -42.11
CA LEU A 693 28.08 49.32 -43.28
C LEU A 693 27.22 50.43 -43.89
N GLU A 694 25.91 50.21 -44.02
CA GLU A 694 24.95 51.22 -44.51
C GLU A 694 24.92 52.45 -43.58
N VAL A 695 24.86 52.26 -42.26
CA VAL A 695 24.92 53.34 -41.25
C VAL A 695 26.28 54.06 -41.27
N TYR A 696 27.38 53.34 -41.49
CA TYR A 696 28.71 53.94 -41.60
C TYR A 696 28.88 54.78 -42.87
N LEU A 697 28.39 54.29 -44.01
CA LEU A 697 28.49 54.98 -45.30
C LEU A 697 27.54 56.18 -45.38
N THR A 698 26.31 56.07 -44.86
CA THR A 698 25.39 57.21 -44.77
C THR A 698 25.94 58.31 -43.87
N ARG A 699 26.56 57.99 -42.73
CA ARG A 699 27.26 59.00 -41.90
C ARG A 699 28.39 59.74 -42.63
N LYS A 700 29.08 59.10 -43.59
CA LYS A 700 30.14 59.75 -44.39
C LYS A 700 29.64 60.63 -45.53
N ASN A 701 28.37 60.48 -45.95
CA ASN A 701 27.79 61.24 -47.06
C ASN A 701 27.05 62.53 -46.62
N VAL A 702 27.05 62.88 -45.33
CA VAL A 702 26.36 64.09 -44.82
C VAL A 702 27.29 65.31 -44.75
N ASP A 703 28.62 65.13 -44.81
CA ASP A 703 29.61 66.22 -44.74
C ASP A 703 30.00 66.79 -46.14
N PHE A 704 29.01 67.08 -47.01
CA PHE A 704 29.27 67.84 -48.24
C PHE A 704 28.19 68.89 -48.58
N GLU A 705 28.47 70.11 -48.11
CA GLU A 705 28.14 71.42 -48.69
C GLU A 705 26.76 72.13 -48.54
N LEU A 706 26.89 73.44 -48.28
CA LEU A 706 26.05 74.59 -48.68
C LEU A 706 24.85 75.07 -47.84
N SER A 707 25.19 75.78 -46.75
CA SER A 707 25.12 77.26 -46.63
C SER A 707 23.91 78.08 -47.16
N CYS A 708 23.51 79.05 -46.33
CA CYS A 708 22.75 80.29 -46.61
C CYS A 708 21.25 80.23 -47.00
N GLY A 709 20.39 80.92 -46.23
CA GLY A 709 18.98 81.12 -46.60
C GLY A 709 18.06 81.74 -45.53
N SER A 710 18.38 82.93 -45.04
CA SER A 710 17.56 83.68 -44.07
C SER A 710 16.15 84.06 -44.61
N TRP A 711 15.05 83.64 -43.96
CA TRP A 711 13.93 84.52 -43.49
C TRP A 711 12.67 83.83 -42.91
N SER A 712 12.31 84.30 -41.71
CA SER A 712 10.98 84.67 -41.16
C SER A 712 9.64 83.96 -41.51
N LYS A 713 8.81 83.88 -40.45
CA LYS A 713 7.32 83.94 -40.40
C LYS A 713 6.45 82.68 -40.63
N SER A 714 6.11 82.10 -39.47
CA SER A 714 4.74 82.03 -38.91
C SER A 714 3.66 81.11 -39.50
N SER A 715 2.87 80.58 -38.56
CA SER A 715 1.50 80.06 -38.69
C SER A 715 1.30 78.60 -39.11
N ARG A 716 0.87 77.79 -38.11
CA ARG A 716 -0.42 77.06 -38.06
C ARG A 716 -1.16 76.93 -39.43
N ARG A 717 -1.70 75.77 -39.82
CA ARG A 717 -2.36 74.74 -38.97
C ARG A 717 -2.72 73.44 -39.74
N HIS A 718 -2.78 72.32 -39.00
CA HIS A 718 -3.66 71.13 -39.16
C HIS A 718 -3.54 70.10 -40.31
N ARG A 719 -3.22 68.87 -39.83
CA ARG A 719 -3.94 67.56 -39.97
C ARG A 719 -3.70 66.65 -41.19
N ALA A 720 -3.77 65.35 -40.86
CA ALA A 720 -3.84 64.14 -41.71
C ALA A 720 -2.52 63.78 -42.43
N LEU A 721 -2.12 62.51 -42.57
CA LEU A 721 -2.45 61.26 -41.84
C LEU A 721 -1.33 60.23 -42.17
N GLU A 722 -1.36 59.07 -41.52
CA GLU A 722 -0.67 57.81 -41.91
C GLU A 722 0.87 57.70 -41.83
N ALA A 723 1.28 56.98 -40.78
CA ALA A 723 2.01 55.69 -40.85
C ALA A 723 3.39 55.59 -41.51
N GLY A 724 4.37 55.08 -40.73
CA GLY A 724 5.60 54.51 -41.30
C GLY A 724 6.79 54.46 -40.34
N MET A 725 6.76 53.55 -39.34
CA MET A 725 7.90 53.03 -38.56
C MET A 725 9.02 54.01 -38.11
N VAL A 726 9.09 54.24 -36.79
CA VAL A 726 10.36 54.50 -36.11
C VAL A 726 10.53 53.47 -35.01
N THR A 727 11.63 52.71 -35.07
CA THR A 727 12.15 51.93 -33.95
C THR A 727 12.90 52.87 -33.02
N GLU A 728 12.48 52.99 -31.76
CA GLU A 728 13.30 53.62 -30.71
C GLU A 728 13.50 52.66 -29.54
N ALA A 729 14.77 52.57 -29.11
CA ALA A 729 15.15 51.86 -27.90
C ALA A 729 14.88 52.73 -26.66
N VAL A 730 14.53 52.10 -25.55
CA VAL A 730 14.39 52.77 -24.24
C VAL A 730 15.48 52.25 -23.30
N PRO A 731 16.26 53.14 -22.65
CA PRO A 731 17.27 52.76 -21.67
C PRO A 731 16.68 52.55 -20.26
N LEU A 732 17.49 51.98 -19.37
CA LEU A 732 17.14 51.60 -18.00
C LEU A 732 17.05 52.76 -16.99
N CYS A 733 16.22 52.52 -15.96
CA CYS A 733 16.20 53.09 -14.60
C CYS A 733 15.69 54.53 -14.37
N GLY A 734 14.70 54.66 -13.46
CA GLY A 734 14.16 55.95 -12.99
C GLY A 734 13.12 55.84 -11.86
N LEU A 735 13.58 55.54 -10.64
CA LEU A 735 12.97 55.83 -9.32
C LEU A 735 11.51 56.36 -9.18
N LYS A 736 10.72 55.57 -8.42
CA LYS A 736 9.86 55.94 -7.26
C LYS A 736 8.44 56.53 -7.41
N ASP A 737 7.67 56.15 -6.38
CA ASP A 737 6.47 56.78 -5.78
C ASP A 737 5.11 56.71 -6.53
N GLY A 738 4.37 55.61 -6.30
CA GLY A 738 3.14 55.69 -5.50
C GLY A 738 1.75 55.65 -6.16
N ILE A 739 0.87 54.89 -5.50
CA ILE A 739 -0.59 55.12 -5.33
C ILE A 739 -1.57 54.55 -6.40
N VAL A 740 -2.18 53.42 -6.00
CA VAL A 740 -3.62 53.08 -6.01
C VAL A 740 -4.30 52.52 -7.28
N GLU A 741 -4.96 51.37 -7.03
CA GLU A 741 -6.15 50.76 -7.64
C GLU A 741 -6.47 51.01 -9.13
N GLU A 742 -6.71 49.90 -9.85
CA GLU A 742 -8.00 49.79 -10.53
C GLU A 742 -8.51 48.33 -10.55
N VAL A 743 -9.84 48.20 -10.50
CA VAL A 743 -10.61 46.96 -10.56
C VAL A 743 -11.21 46.89 -11.96
N GLU A 744 -11.05 45.77 -12.67
CA GLU A 744 -11.84 45.50 -13.88
C GLU A 744 -12.56 44.15 -13.77
N ASP A 745 -13.85 44.24 -13.42
CA ASP A 745 -14.88 43.27 -13.78
C ASP A 745 -15.50 43.77 -15.09
N GLU A 746 -15.42 43.01 -16.18
CA GLU A 746 -16.24 43.31 -17.35
C GLU A 746 -16.81 42.07 -18.05
N ARG A 747 -18.10 42.16 -18.34
CA ARG A 747 -18.96 41.13 -18.92
C ARG A 747 -19.31 41.45 -20.37
N GLU A 748 -19.73 40.38 -21.06
CA GLU A 748 -20.73 40.40 -22.14
C GLU A 748 -20.36 41.09 -23.47
N ALA A 749 -19.94 40.23 -24.42
CA ALA A 749 -20.69 39.90 -25.64
C ALA A 749 -21.16 41.01 -26.61
N ILE A 750 -20.98 40.75 -27.92
CA ILE A 750 -22.08 40.86 -28.90
C ILE A 750 -21.86 39.99 -30.15
N THR A 751 -22.98 39.48 -30.65
CA THR A 751 -23.22 38.60 -31.82
C THR A 751 -22.90 39.28 -33.19
N SER A 752 -22.91 38.66 -34.39
CA SER A 752 -23.74 37.54 -34.88
C SER A 752 -23.35 37.00 -36.29
N ARG A 753 -23.83 35.77 -36.59
CA ARG A 753 -24.66 35.35 -37.76
C ARG A 753 -24.14 34.45 -38.91
N MET A 754 -25.08 33.55 -39.29
CA MET A 754 -25.25 32.72 -40.51
C MET A 754 -24.48 31.38 -40.60
N GLY A 755 -25.13 30.22 -40.77
CA GLY A 755 -26.57 29.90 -40.69
C GLY A 755 -26.98 28.50 -41.20
N ALA A 756 -28.19 28.06 -40.84
CA ALA A 756 -28.99 26.92 -41.38
C ALA A 756 -28.37 25.49 -41.25
N GLN A 757 -29.11 24.37 -41.21
CA GLN A 757 -30.56 24.07 -41.30
C GLN A 757 -30.82 22.67 -40.68
N GLY A 758 -31.98 22.40 -40.06
CA GLY A 758 -32.33 21.04 -39.59
C GLY A 758 -33.42 21.00 -38.50
N ASP A 759 -34.68 20.96 -38.91
CA ASP A 759 -35.88 20.89 -38.04
C ASP A 759 -36.38 19.44 -37.88
N TRP A 760 -37.02 19.09 -36.75
CA TRP A 760 -38.12 18.10 -36.61
C TRP A 760 -38.65 17.96 -35.15
N ASN A 761 -39.53 18.89 -34.78
CA ASN A 761 -40.76 18.71 -33.96
C ASN A 761 -40.92 17.60 -32.87
N LEU A 762 -41.04 18.08 -31.61
CA LEU A 762 -42.23 17.96 -30.72
C LEU A 762 -42.92 16.59 -30.43
N ARG A 763 -43.01 16.24 -29.13
CA ARG A 763 -44.29 16.09 -28.37
C ARG A 763 -44.09 15.85 -26.85
N ARG A 764 -44.89 16.55 -26.02
CA ARG A 764 -45.26 16.13 -24.63
C ARG A 764 -46.62 15.42 -24.67
N PRO A 765 -46.99 14.68 -23.61
CA PRO A 765 -47.99 15.23 -22.68
C PRO A 765 -47.77 14.91 -21.17
N LYS A 766 -48.50 15.65 -20.34
CA LYS A 766 -48.77 15.49 -18.89
C LYS A 766 -50.29 15.23 -18.73
N PRO A 767 -50.88 15.06 -17.52
CA PRO A 767 -50.41 14.44 -16.28
C PRO A 767 -51.46 13.48 -15.64
N HIS A 768 -51.12 12.85 -14.52
CA HIS A 768 -52.12 12.48 -13.48
C HIS A 768 -51.70 12.94 -12.07
N ARG A 769 -52.42 12.53 -11.03
CA ARG A 769 -52.88 13.43 -9.95
C ARG A 769 -53.36 12.66 -8.69
N ASN A 770 -53.55 13.39 -7.58
CA ASN A 770 -54.16 13.00 -6.29
C ASN A 770 -53.24 12.24 -5.29
N ASN A 771 -53.34 12.41 -3.96
CA ASN A 771 -53.89 13.49 -3.10
C ASN A 771 -53.50 13.28 -1.61
N GLY A 772 -53.57 14.35 -0.78
CA GLY A 772 -53.52 14.33 0.70
C GLY A 772 -52.16 14.79 1.28
N ALA A 773 -51.97 15.95 1.94
CA ALA A 773 -52.74 16.74 2.93
C ALA A 773 -52.92 15.98 4.27
N ARG A 774 -52.29 16.37 5.39
CA ARG A 774 -52.38 17.61 6.22
C ARG A 774 -51.06 17.79 7.03
N SER A 775 -50.45 18.94 7.31
CA SER A 775 -50.83 20.31 7.75
C SER A 775 -50.89 20.53 9.28
N LEU A 776 -50.30 21.65 9.75
CA LEU A 776 -50.30 22.24 11.11
C LEU A 776 -49.25 21.65 12.09
N GLN A 777 -48.60 22.41 13.01
CA GLN A 777 -48.76 23.83 13.39
C GLN A 777 -47.48 24.44 14.00
N GLN A 778 -47.40 25.79 14.05
CA GLN A 778 -46.39 26.54 14.80
C GLN A 778 -46.64 26.50 16.32
N ALA A 779 -45.58 26.58 17.13
CA ALA A 779 -45.60 27.20 18.46
C ALA A 779 -44.21 27.71 18.85
N SER A 780 -44.14 28.72 19.72
CA SER A 780 -42.93 29.47 20.07
C SER A 780 -42.58 29.41 21.56
N SER A 781 -41.39 29.96 21.86
CA SER A 781 -41.06 30.79 23.05
C SER A 781 -40.74 30.17 24.42
N SER A 782 -39.86 30.92 25.10
CA SER A 782 -39.55 30.99 26.54
C SER A 782 -38.86 29.79 27.21
N GLY A 783 -37.66 30.04 27.74
CA GLY A 783 -37.05 29.22 28.80
C GLY A 783 -37.30 29.82 30.19
N THR A 784 -36.80 29.13 31.22
CA THR A 784 -36.61 29.70 32.56
C THR A 784 -35.46 28.98 33.26
N GLU A 785 -34.60 29.72 33.96
CA GLU A 785 -33.68 29.17 34.97
C GLU A 785 -34.46 28.73 36.21
N ILE A 786 -33.86 27.86 37.05
CA ILE A 786 -33.85 27.94 38.52
C ILE A 786 -32.86 26.91 39.08
N CYS A 787 -31.94 27.37 39.94
CA CYS A 787 -31.05 26.53 40.74
C CYS A 787 -31.69 26.18 42.09
N ILE A 788 -31.39 24.99 42.65
CA ILE A 788 -31.26 24.79 44.11
C ILE A 788 -30.07 23.84 44.42
N GLN A 789 -29.35 24.22 45.48
CA GLN A 789 -28.21 23.61 46.19
C GLN A 789 -28.58 22.29 46.95
N ASP A 790 -27.76 21.57 47.72
CA ASP A 790 -26.35 21.56 48.17
C ASP A 790 -26.03 20.15 48.73
N LEU A 791 -24.74 19.76 48.91
CA LEU A 791 -24.19 19.06 50.11
C LEU A 791 -22.79 18.41 49.92
N THR A 792 -21.76 19.12 50.39
CA THR A 792 -20.61 18.67 51.24
C THR A 792 -19.74 17.45 50.90
N SER A 793 -18.53 17.74 50.41
CA SER A 793 -17.18 17.39 50.96
C SER A 793 -16.94 16.19 51.91
N ASP A 794 -15.82 15.47 51.68
CA ASP A 794 -14.79 15.24 52.72
C ASP A 794 -13.39 14.89 52.15
N LEU A 795 -12.32 15.11 52.93
CA LEU A 795 -10.90 14.92 52.57
C LEU A 795 -10.34 13.53 52.92
N LEU A 796 -9.25 13.08 52.27
CA LEU A 796 -7.93 12.84 52.94
C LEU A 796 -6.80 12.33 52.01
N LEU A 797 -5.57 12.73 52.34
CA LEU A 797 -4.28 12.26 51.78
C LEU A 797 -3.85 10.91 52.39
N PRO A 798 -2.84 10.22 51.84
CA PRO A 798 -1.52 10.34 52.49
C PRO A 798 -0.31 10.39 51.53
N THR A 799 0.82 10.89 52.04
CA THR A 799 2.12 11.03 51.35
C THR A 799 3.23 10.17 51.98
N LEU A 800 4.31 9.99 51.20
CA LEU A 800 5.69 9.61 51.59
C LEU A 800 6.02 8.17 51.99
N ARG A 801 6.96 7.57 51.24
CA ARG A 801 8.30 7.24 51.75
C ARG A 801 9.34 7.14 50.62
N GLU A 802 10.51 7.72 50.86
CA GLU A 802 11.71 7.65 50.02
C GLU A 802 12.60 6.45 50.43
N THR A 803 13.44 5.96 49.50
CA THR A 803 14.79 5.45 49.81
C THR A 803 15.74 5.71 48.63
N GLN A 804 16.97 6.10 48.98
CA GLN A 804 18.12 6.46 48.12
C GLN A 804 18.64 5.24 47.30
N GLU A 805 19.47 5.37 46.25
CA GLU A 805 20.89 5.80 46.30
C GLU A 805 21.46 6.34 44.97
N CYS A 806 22.39 7.30 45.13
CA CYS A 806 23.35 7.91 44.19
C CYS A 806 22.84 8.60 42.91
#